data_AF-A0A135ICA0-F1
#
_entry.id   AF-A0A135ICA0-F1
#
_cell.length_a   1.000
_cell.length_b   1.000
_cell.length_c   1.000
_cell.angle_alpha   90.00
_cell.angle_beta   90.00
_cell.angle_gamma   90.00
#
_symmetry.space_group_name_H-M   'P 1'
#
loop_
_entity.id
_entity.type
_entity.pdbx_description
1 polymer ?
#
loop_
_entity_poly.entity_id
_entity_poly.type
_entity_poly.pdbx_seq_one_letter_code
_entity_poly.pdbx_strand_id
1 'polypeptide(L)'
;MNKNIKFTAIAACVASALGMSASLQAAPSHDKAVIGYLTQWEAWKGTDAGFSVKGEATHLNVDMDIYSILNFSFFGVAKDGSLHSGDLRNKSIYQPNAVQEPGPLLHPDVYSSWDFHILWGELEYIHEYPGNEPWQAEQLAKVQAQGFVKDGRGWKHEPTGVTGQMPIPLKKEGGAPGLIDLANEKGVKVMASIGGWSMSKHFPEMAADPAMKARFLNDVDRLMALGFHGIDIDWEYPGSGGMNFTGTEADYANFEQLMEDIRDRIGPDKLLTAAFKAVPSALEGYDWTRLSNSMDYFNMMTYDLNGGWSNVSGHNSPLYPYPEEEFEGLNLDTLKNWMVNVRGIPSNKINFGAAFYGRGVQTTEATAYLGAPTDKRNVNFSVDGPTVSAVDLTNWAAFEGQPNYNYIIKQTGWEHLWDANAKVPYAVKGKYFLSYDDPDSIRQKAEYIVDNDLGGIIVWQVHGDIQCEGTFINYGSKLKQCTNLRSPLAEQIDNVFSQNVVPNEAPVLTVPGAQSANSGEVISFAVSATDADGDALSFAAQGADVTDNGDGTATVTYQAPNTATDLTETVTVTVSDGRKSDAATVVVNVTGSGVVENTPPELTAPASLDVNAGDTATINVSASDADNDALTITASVGTVVQTGNAAVVSVPTEVSTVDSTISVVVTVTDGVDSASSTVTVNVKGDSGPVDSNWDPSAIYNTGDKVVHNGVEYTAQWWTQGEEPGVAAVWVAADDGTTKEWSADKVYNGGDTAIYQGVAYKAKWWTKGDVPGSAYGPWEQI
;
A
#
# COMPACT_ATOMS: atom_id res chain seq x y z
N MET A 1 11.13 7.89 43.59
CA MET A 1 10.29 6.71 43.34
C MET A 1 9.79 6.87 41.91
N ASN A 2 10.39 6.22 40.89
CA ASN A 2 10.37 4.78 40.57
C ASN A 2 8.96 4.39 40.08
N LYS A 3 8.71 3.86 38.86
CA LYS A 3 9.53 3.18 37.81
C LYS A 3 9.09 3.67 36.41
N ASN A 4 9.89 3.71 35.33
CA ASN A 4 10.58 2.65 34.55
C ASN A 4 9.61 1.61 33.92
N ILE A 5 9.70 1.16 32.65
CA ILE A 5 10.76 1.22 31.61
C ILE A 5 10.19 1.07 30.16
N LYS A 6 11.05 1.30 29.14
CA LYS A 6 10.83 1.30 27.66
C LYS A 6 10.58 -0.07 26.99
N PHE A 7 10.04 -0.05 25.76
CA PHE A 7 10.39 -0.83 24.53
C PHE A 7 9.45 -0.36 23.39
N THR A 8 9.75 -0.25 22.08
CA THR A 8 10.97 -0.11 21.22
C THR A 8 10.74 1.13 20.30
N ALA A 9 11.59 1.65 19.41
CA ALA A 9 12.86 1.25 18.75
C ALA A 9 12.80 0.42 17.44
N ILE A 10 11.74 0.52 16.63
CA ILE A 10 11.74 0.13 15.18
C ILE A 10 10.88 1.12 14.38
N ALA A 11 11.46 2.22 13.86
CA ALA A 11 10.74 3.19 13.01
C ALA A 11 11.64 4.16 12.18
N ALA A 12 12.94 3.90 12.01
CA ALA A 12 13.91 4.95 11.69
C ALA A 12 14.80 4.75 10.44
N CYS A 13 14.52 3.78 9.56
CA CYS A 13 15.41 3.45 8.42
C CYS A 13 14.73 3.31 7.04
N VAL A 14 13.54 3.89 6.82
CA VAL A 14 12.92 3.96 5.46
C VAL A 14 12.39 5.37 5.13
N ALA A 15 12.59 6.36 6.00
CA ALA A 15 12.03 7.71 5.87
C ALA A 15 12.94 8.72 5.14
N SER A 16 13.85 8.25 4.27
CA SER A 16 14.83 9.10 3.55
C SER A 16 14.81 8.94 2.04
N ALA A 17 13.75 8.35 1.47
CA ALA A 17 13.56 8.16 0.03
C ALA A 17 12.22 8.69 -0.52
N LEU A 18 11.48 9.48 0.27
CA LEU A 18 10.29 10.21 -0.18
C LEU A 18 10.30 11.63 0.39
N GLY A 19 11.04 12.51 -0.30
CA GLY A 19 10.90 13.96 -0.16
C GLY A 19 9.60 14.45 -0.80
N MET A 20 8.44 13.96 -0.34
CA MET A 20 7.14 14.47 -0.76
C MET A 20 6.88 15.82 -0.08
N SER A 21 7.43 16.88 -0.65
CA SER A 21 6.94 18.23 -0.44
C SER A 21 5.50 18.32 -0.95
N ALA A 22 4.54 18.50 -0.05
CA ALA A 22 3.13 18.60 -0.38
C ALA A 22 2.80 19.93 -1.06
N SER A 23 2.97 19.99 -2.39
CA SER A 23 2.35 21.00 -3.27
C SER A 23 2.42 20.57 -4.74
N LEU A 24 1.61 19.56 -5.10
CA LEU A 24 1.26 19.25 -6.48
C LEU A 24 -0.27 19.23 -6.59
N GLN A 25 -0.81 20.31 -7.12
CA GLN A 25 -2.17 20.42 -7.61
C GLN A 25 -2.09 21.37 -8.81
N ALA A 26 -2.76 21.03 -9.90
CA ALA A 26 -4.18 21.29 -9.94
C ALA A 26 -5.00 20.08 -10.41
N ALA A 27 -6.15 19.97 -9.76
CA ALA A 27 -7.37 19.41 -10.33
C ALA A 27 -7.81 20.32 -11.53
N PRO A 28 -8.93 20.06 -12.24
CA PRO A 28 -9.36 20.92 -13.35
C PRO A 28 -9.38 22.41 -13.02
N SER A 29 -9.33 23.23 -14.07
CA SER A 29 -9.14 24.70 -14.00
C SER A 29 -10.19 25.45 -13.15
N HIS A 30 -11.28 24.80 -12.77
CA HIS A 30 -12.46 25.34 -12.14
C HIS A 30 -12.62 24.90 -10.67
N ASP A 31 -13.45 25.61 -9.90
CA ASP A 31 -13.71 25.33 -8.48
C ASP A 31 -14.71 24.18 -8.22
N LYS A 32 -15.38 23.68 -9.26
CA LYS A 32 -16.38 22.61 -9.18
C LYS A 32 -15.76 21.22 -9.14
N ALA A 33 -16.40 20.29 -8.44
CA ALA A 33 -16.04 18.88 -8.47
C ALA A 33 -16.54 18.21 -9.77
N VAL A 34 -15.66 17.45 -10.42
CA VAL A 34 -16.01 16.52 -11.51
C VAL A 34 -15.58 15.14 -11.06
N ILE A 35 -16.56 14.31 -10.68
CA ILE A 35 -16.35 13.01 -10.06
C ILE A 35 -16.70 11.92 -11.07
N GLY A 36 -15.76 11.03 -11.39
CA GLY A 36 -15.96 9.97 -12.37
C GLY A 36 -15.94 8.57 -11.78
N TYR A 37 -16.98 7.76 -11.99
CA TYR A 37 -16.90 6.33 -11.68
C TYR A 37 -16.08 5.57 -12.73
N LEU A 38 -14.98 4.96 -12.30
CA LEU A 38 -14.13 4.07 -13.10
C LEU A 38 -14.29 2.65 -12.59
N THR A 39 -14.82 1.76 -13.44
CA THR A 39 -15.16 0.39 -13.00
C THR A 39 -14.15 -0.65 -13.48
N GLN A 40 -13.93 -1.68 -12.66
CA GLN A 40 -13.01 -2.78 -12.98
C GLN A 40 -13.45 -3.68 -14.14
N TRP A 41 -14.73 -3.64 -14.54
CA TRP A 41 -15.28 -4.56 -15.53
C TRP A 41 -15.39 -4.02 -16.96
N GLU A 42 -15.38 -2.70 -17.19
CA GLU A 42 -15.41 -2.18 -18.56
C GLU A 42 -14.16 -2.62 -19.35
N ALA A 43 -13.01 -2.81 -18.70
CA ALA A 43 -11.77 -3.28 -19.32
C ALA A 43 -11.89 -4.63 -20.06
N TRP A 44 -12.85 -5.49 -19.67
CA TRP A 44 -13.15 -6.77 -20.35
C TRP A 44 -13.89 -6.60 -21.69
N LYS A 45 -14.57 -5.47 -21.88
CA LYS A 45 -15.45 -5.18 -23.02
C LYS A 45 -14.64 -4.73 -24.24
N GLY A 46 -15.28 -4.75 -25.41
CA GLY A 46 -14.67 -4.41 -26.69
C GLY A 46 -15.72 -3.93 -27.70
N THR A 47 -15.55 -4.28 -28.98
CA THR A 47 -16.42 -3.88 -30.11
C THR A 47 -17.92 -3.97 -29.84
N ASP A 48 -18.35 -5.04 -29.19
CA ASP A 48 -19.78 -5.35 -28.99
C ASP A 48 -20.43 -4.46 -27.91
N ALA A 49 -19.64 -3.61 -27.25
CA ALA A 49 -20.05 -2.77 -26.13
C ALA A 49 -19.57 -1.31 -26.23
N GLY A 50 -19.26 -0.82 -27.44
CA GLY A 50 -18.99 0.60 -27.72
C GLY A 50 -17.51 0.95 -27.90
N PHE A 51 -16.61 0.13 -27.37
CA PHE A 51 -15.16 0.28 -27.47
C PHE A 51 -14.61 -0.27 -28.79
N SER A 52 -13.36 0.06 -29.11
CA SER A 52 -12.63 -0.43 -30.29
C SER A 52 -11.94 -1.77 -30.00
N VAL A 53 -11.34 -1.93 -28.81
CA VAL A 53 -10.57 -3.11 -28.38
C VAL A 53 -10.77 -3.42 -26.88
N LYS A 54 -10.41 -4.64 -26.47
CA LYS A 54 -10.33 -4.99 -25.03
C LYS A 54 -9.13 -4.31 -24.38
N GLY A 55 -9.30 -3.86 -23.13
CA GLY A 55 -8.30 -3.08 -22.40
C GLY A 55 -8.26 -1.59 -22.74
N GLU A 56 -9.18 -1.10 -23.57
CA GLU A 56 -9.38 0.32 -23.85
C GLU A 56 -10.06 1.04 -22.68
N ALA A 57 -11.13 0.49 -22.11
CA ALA A 57 -11.82 1.07 -20.97
C ALA A 57 -11.06 0.82 -19.66
N THR A 58 -9.98 1.57 -19.44
CA THR A 58 -9.08 1.54 -18.27
C THR A 58 -8.71 2.97 -17.86
N HIS A 59 -7.94 3.14 -16.78
CA HIS A 59 -7.47 4.45 -16.31
C HIS A 59 -6.57 5.19 -17.32
N LEU A 60 -5.91 4.47 -18.23
CA LEU A 60 -5.09 5.07 -19.28
C LEU A 60 -5.91 5.79 -20.37
N ASN A 61 -7.23 5.60 -20.39
CA ASN A 61 -8.15 6.29 -21.29
C ASN A 61 -9.28 6.98 -20.49
N VAL A 62 -8.88 7.75 -19.49
CA VAL A 62 -9.70 8.75 -18.82
C VAL A 62 -8.99 10.09 -18.98
N ASP A 63 -9.75 11.12 -19.36
CA ASP A 63 -9.20 12.47 -19.49
C ASP A 63 -9.03 13.10 -18.09
N MET A 64 -7.87 12.84 -17.48
CA MET A 64 -7.54 13.30 -16.13
C MET A 64 -7.53 14.83 -15.99
N ASP A 65 -7.47 15.58 -17.09
CA ASP A 65 -7.46 17.05 -17.04
C ASP A 65 -8.89 17.59 -16.78
N ILE A 66 -9.92 16.76 -17.00
CA ILE A 66 -11.35 17.07 -16.74
C ILE A 66 -11.80 16.61 -15.34
N TYR A 67 -11.34 15.45 -14.86
CA TYR A 67 -11.84 14.85 -13.60
C TYR A 67 -11.05 15.33 -12.38
N SER A 68 -11.70 15.95 -11.40
CA SER A 68 -11.08 16.25 -10.10
C SER A 68 -10.94 15.02 -9.20
N ILE A 69 -11.89 14.09 -9.31
CA ILE A 69 -11.98 12.89 -8.47
C ILE A 69 -12.39 11.69 -9.33
N LEU A 70 -11.78 10.52 -9.11
CA LEU A 70 -12.19 9.25 -9.68
C LEU A 70 -12.56 8.25 -8.59
N ASN A 71 -13.76 7.69 -8.66
CA ASN A 71 -14.23 6.62 -7.80
C ASN A 71 -13.89 5.27 -8.44
N PHE A 72 -12.95 4.53 -7.85
CA PHE A 72 -12.65 3.16 -8.27
C PHE A 72 -13.75 2.21 -7.79
N SER A 73 -14.49 1.64 -8.74
CA SER A 73 -15.68 0.83 -8.52
C SER A 73 -15.42 -0.65 -8.84
N PHE A 74 -15.57 -1.57 -7.88
CA PHE A 74 -16.03 -1.38 -6.49
C PHE A 74 -15.41 -2.41 -5.56
N PHE A 75 -15.33 -2.06 -4.28
CA PHE A 75 -15.25 -3.03 -3.19
C PHE A 75 -16.66 -3.38 -2.70
N GLY A 76 -16.90 -4.62 -2.29
CA GLY A 76 -18.19 -5.05 -1.72
C GLY A 76 -18.08 -5.43 -0.24
N VAL A 77 -19.21 -5.47 0.47
CA VAL A 77 -19.29 -5.87 1.88
C VAL A 77 -19.71 -7.33 1.98
N ALA A 78 -18.89 -8.16 2.64
CA ALA A 78 -19.19 -9.56 2.90
C ALA A 78 -20.06 -9.76 4.16
N LYS A 79 -20.67 -10.95 4.30
CA LYS A 79 -21.57 -11.31 5.42
C LYS A 79 -20.96 -11.24 6.83
N ASP A 80 -19.65 -11.09 6.94
CA ASP A 80 -18.95 -10.90 8.21
C ASP A 80 -18.48 -9.44 8.43
N GLY A 81 -18.76 -8.53 7.49
CA GLY A 81 -18.32 -7.14 7.52
C GLY A 81 -16.94 -6.87 6.93
N SER A 82 -16.21 -7.87 6.44
CA SER A 82 -14.98 -7.64 5.66
C SER A 82 -15.28 -7.10 4.25
N LEU A 83 -14.30 -6.42 3.66
CA LEU A 83 -14.37 -5.96 2.27
C LEU A 83 -13.76 -6.97 1.30
N HIS A 84 -14.27 -7.02 0.07
CA HIS A 84 -13.74 -7.85 -1.01
C HIS A 84 -13.75 -7.11 -2.36
N SER A 85 -12.96 -7.58 -3.32
CA SER A 85 -12.97 -7.08 -4.71
C SER A 85 -14.31 -7.33 -5.42
N GLY A 86 -14.76 -6.38 -6.26
CA GLY A 86 -15.96 -6.50 -7.09
C GLY A 86 -15.94 -7.67 -8.08
N ASP A 87 -14.75 -8.13 -8.51
CA ASP A 87 -14.60 -9.34 -9.35
C ASP A 87 -15.13 -10.60 -8.64
N LEU A 88 -15.14 -10.59 -7.30
CA LEU A 88 -15.62 -11.67 -6.43
C LEU A 88 -17.08 -11.50 -6.00
N ARG A 89 -17.82 -10.55 -6.60
CA ARG A 89 -19.26 -10.42 -6.40
C ARG A 89 -19.98 -11.74 -6.69
N ASN A 90 -20.77 -12.20 -5.73
CA ASN A 90 -21.68 -13.32 -5.90
C ASN A 90 -22.71 -13.00 -6.99
N LYS A 91 -22.59 -13.62 -8.17
CA LYS A 91 -23.50 -13.37 -9.31
C LYS A 91 -24.94 -13.88 -9.07
N SER A 92 -25.15 -14.66 -8.02
CA SER A 92 -26.48 -15.15 -7.58
C SER A 92 -27.07 -14.34 -6.42
N ILE A 93 -26.44 -13.21 -6.04
CA ILE A 93 -26.80 -12.39 -4.88
C ILE A 93 -28.24 -11.85 -4.90
N TYR A 94 -28.91 -11.81 -6.06
CA TYR A 94 -30.33 -11.45 -6.17
C TYR A 94 -31.28 -12.47 -5.51
N GLN A 95 -30.82 -13.70 -5.25
CA GLN A 95 -31.67 -14.76 -4.69
C GLN A 95 -31.86 -14.58 -3.17
N PRO A 96 -33.07 -14.69 -2.60
CA PRO A 96 -33.38 -14.42 -1.18
C PRO A 96 -32.34 -14.87 -0.15
N ASN A 97 -31.87 -16.12 -0.27
CA ASN A 97 -30.95 -16.76 0.68
C ASN A 97 -29.47 -16.69 0.28
N ALA A 98 -29.13 -16.07 -0.86
CA ALA A 98 -27.74 -15.87 -1.26
C ALA A 98 -27.07 -14.83 -0.36
N VAL A 99 -25.81 -15.07 -0.03
CA VAL A 99 -24.96 -14.16 0.76
C VAL A 99 -23.68 -13.90 -0.02
N GLN A 100 -23.07 -12.74 0.20
CA GLN A 100 -21.71 -12.49 -0.23
C GLN A 100 -20.77 -13.10 0.81
N GLU A 101 -19.94 -14.04 0.36
CA GLU A 101 -18.91 -14.66 1.20
C GLU A 101 -17.69 -13.74 1.30
N PRO A 102 -16.89 -13.83 2.39
CA PRO A 102 -15.62 -13.12 2.49
C PRO A 102 -14.67 -13.51 1.36
N GLY A 103 -13.90 -12.53 0.89
CA GLY A 103 -12.90 -12.69 -0.17
C GLY A 103 -11.76 -11.69 0.02
N PRO A 104 -10.64 -11.84 -0.71
CA PRO A 104 -9.56 -10.86 -0.67
C PRO A 104 -10.01 -9.49 -1.20
N LEU A 105 -9.43 -8.44 -0.62
CA LEU A 105 -9.70 -7.03 -0.93
C LEU A 105 -9.45 -6.70 -2.41
N LEU A 106 -8.39 -7.28 -3.00
CA LEU A 106 -8.10 -7.28 -4.44
C LEU A 106 -8.04 -8.73 -4.93
N HIS A 107 -8.57 -9.05 -6.10
CA HIS A 107 -8.62 -10.42 -6.61
C HIS A 107 -7.23 -10.86 -7.12
N PRO A 108 -6.56 -11.85 -6.48
CA PRO A 108 -5.15 -12.12 -6.75
C PRO A 108 -4.85 -12.85 -8.06
N ASP A 109 -5.87 -13.32 -8.80
CA ASP A 109 -5.66 -13.95 -10.11
C ASP A 109 -5.47 -12.88 -11.20
N VAL A 110 -4.21 -12.58 -11.49
CA VAL A 110 -3.77 -11.62 -12.52
C VAL A 110 -4.32 -11.91 -13.92
N TYR A 111 -4.74 -13.14 -14.21
CA TYR A 111 -5.34 -13.49 -15.49
C TYR A 111 -6.84 -13.17 -15.50
N SER A 112 -7.55 -13.55 -14.43
CA SER A 112 -9.00 -13.42 -14.28
C SER A 112 -9.47 -12.10 -13.64
N SER A 113 -8.57 -11.19 -13.27
CA SER A 113 -8.86 -9.87 -12.71
C SER A 113 -8.22 -8.71 -13.48
N TRP A 114 -8.76 -7.49 -13.31
CA TRP A 114 -8.09 -6.24 -13.71
C TRP A 114 -7.65 -5.37 -12.54
N ASP A 115 -7.94 -5.76 -11.28
CA ASP A 115 -7.66 -4.96 -10.08
C ASP A 115 -6.22 -4.42 -10.07
N PHE A 116 -5.23 -5.30 -10.18
CA PHE A 116 -3.82 -4.89 -10.22
C PHE A 116 -3.44 -4.18 -11.53
N HIS A 117 -4.03 -4.52 -12.67
CA HIS A 117 -3.72 -3.83 -13.92
C HIS A 117 -4.23 -2.38 -13.96
N ILE A 118 -5.33 -2.10 -13.27
CA ILE A 118 -5.85 -0.74 -13.12
C ILE A 118 -5.09 -0.03 -12.01
N LEU A 119 -4.99 -0.61 -10.81
CA LEU A 119 -4.40 0.08 -9.66
C LEU A 119 -2.88 0.23 -9.74
N TRP A 120 -2.17 -0.69 -10.40
CA TRP A 120 -0.70 -0.74 -10.47
C TRP A 120 -0.13 -0.67 -11.90
N GLY A 121 -0.97 -0.66 -12.93
CA GLY A 121 -0.53 -0.37 -14.31
C GLY A 121 0.03 -1.58 -15.06
N GLU A 122 1.13 -1.38 -15.80
CA GLU A 122 1.80 -2.48 -16.48
C GLU A 122 2.50 -3.38 -15.46
N LEU A 123 2.22 -4.69 -15.52
CA LEU A 123 2.76 -5.66 -14.58
C LEU A 123 3.86 -6.51 -15.20
N GLU A 124 4.86 -6.86 -14.40
CA GLU A 124 5.78 -7.96 -14.65
C GLU A 124 5.51 -9.11 -13.67
N TYR A 125 5.83 -10.34 -14.07
CA TYR A 125 5.39 -11.54 -13.37
C TYR A 125 6.57 -12.39 -12.89
N ILE A 126 6.65 -12.60 -11.58
CA ILE A 126 7.62 -13.51 -10.96
C ILE A 126 6.92 -14.84 -10.67
N HIS A 127 7.31 -15.91 -11.37
CA HIS A 127 6.60 -17.20 -11.33
C HIS A 127 7.00 -18.13 -10.16
N GLU A 128 8.07 -17.80 -9.42
CA GLU A 128 8.51 -18.50 -8.22
C GLU A 128 9.09 -17.46 -7.25
N TYR A 129 8.79 -17.59 -5.94
CA TYR A 129 9.31 -16.65 -4.95
C TYR A 129 10.85 -16.77 -4.87
N PRO A 130 11.63 -15.69 -5.16
CA PRO A 130 13.09 -15.75 -5.18
C PRO A 130 13.68 -16.23 -3.84
N GLY A 131 14.70 -17.10 -3.91
CA GLY A 131 15.45 -17.56 -2.75
C GLY A 131 16.59 -16.60 -2.39
N ASN A 132 17.27 -16.89 -1.28
CA ASN A 132 18.42 -16.11 -0.79
C ASN A 132 19.73 -16.46 -1.52
N GLU A 133 19.64 -17.07 -2.71
CA GLU A 133 20.81 -17.45 -3.51
C GLU A 133 21.37 -16.23 -4.25
N PRO A 134 22.70 -16.08 -4.43
CA PRO A 134 23.29 -14.87 -4.99
C PRO A 134 22.75 -14.46 -6.36
N TRP A 135 22.41 -15.42 -7.23
CA TRP A 135 21.84 -15.15 -8.56
C TRP A 135 20.35 -14.79 -8.54
N GLN A 136 19.69 -14.82 -7.36
CA GLN A 136 18.31 -14.39 -7.16
C GLN A 136 18.20 -13.12 -6.30
N ALA A 137 19.31 -12.61 -5.78
CA ALA A 137 19.32 -11.48 -4.84
C ALA A 137 18.64 -10.22 -5.38
N GLU A 138 18.87 -9.89 -6.66
CA GLU A 138 18.23 -8.75 -7.34
C GLU A 138 16.70 -8.93 -7.44
N GLN A 139 16.23 -10.10 -7.87
CA GLN A 139 14.79 -10.39 -7.94
C GLN A 139 14.14 -10.43 -6.55
N LEU A 140 14.85 -10.95 -5.55
CA LEU A 140 14.39 -10.96 -4.16
C LEU A 140 14.23 -9.54 -3.63
N ALA A 141 15.25 -8.68 -3.84
CA ALA A 141 15.20 -7.28 -3.48
C ALA A 141 14.05 -6.56 -4.19
N LYS A 142 13.85 -6.79 -5.49
CA LYS A 142 12.76 -6.19 -6.29
C LYS A 142 11.36 -6.60 -5.78
N VAL A 143 11.17 -7.88 -5.45
CA VAL A 143 9.93 -8.42 -4.85
C VAL A 143 9.68 -7.80 -3.46
N GLN A 144 10.70 -7.73 -2.62
CA GLN A 144 10.60 -7.18 -1.26
C GLN A 144 10.41 -5.65 -1.24
N ALA A 145 11.04 -4.91 -2.16
CA ALA A 145 10.87 -3.46 -2.31
C ALA A 145 9.43 -3.08 -2.64
N GLN A 146 8.70 -3.94 -3.37
CA GLN A 146 7.27 -3.79 -3.63
C GLN A 146 6.38 -4.42 -2.54
N GLY A 147 6.91 -4.70 -1.35
CA GLY A 147 6.11 -5.12 -0.19
C GLY A 147 5.62 -6.58 -0.21
N PHE A 148 6.12 -7.41 -1.14
CA PHE A 148 5.77 -8.82 -1.20
C PHE A 148 6.67 -9.67 -0.29
N VAL A 149 6.05 -10.61 0.40
CA VAL A 149 6.71 -11.65 1.21
C VAL A 149 6.22 -13.04 0.82
N LYS A 150 7.01 -14.07 1.13
CA LYS A 150 6.66 -15.46 0.85
C LYS A 150 5.56 -15.95 1.78
N ASP A 151 4.47 -16.47 1.22
CA ASP A 151 3.37 -17.07 2.00
C ASP A 151 3.02 -18.47 1.45
N GLY A 152 3.37 -19.51 2.20
CA GLY A 152 3.16 -20.90 1.79
C GLY A 152 3.78 -21.25 0.43
N ARG A 153 2.93 -21.47 -0.57
CA ARG A 153 3.31 -21.73 -1.99
C ARG A 153 3.15 -20.50 -2.90
N GLY A 154 2.71 -19.39 -2.33
CA GLY A 154 2.39 -18.16 -3.02
C GLY A 154 3.10 -16.97 -2.37
N TRP A 155 2.38 -15.86 -2.31
CA TRP A 155 2.89 -14.58 -1.82
C TRP A 155 1.83 -13.88 -0.97
N LYS A 156 2.29 -12.97 -0.11
CA LYS A 156 1.48 -11.98 0.59
C LYS A 156 2.03 -10.60 0.29
N HIS A 157 1.17 -9.65 -0.06
CA HIS A 157 1.54 -8.24 -0.16
C HIS A 157 1.25 -7.57 1.19
N GLU A 158 2.29 -7.41 2.02
CA GLU A 158 2.18 -6.99 3.44
C GLU A 158 1.32 -5.73 3.66
N PRO A 159 1.49 -4.61 2.90
CA PRO A 159 0.68 -3.40 3.09
C PRO A 159 -0.83 -3.62 2.97
N THR A 160 -1.25 -4.58 2.14
CA THR A 160 -2.67 -4.89 1.89
C THR A 160 -3.20 -6.09 2.67
N GLY A 161 -2.32 -6.96 3.14
CA GLY A 161 -2.68 -8.30 3.61
C GLY A 161 -3.22 -9.26 2.53
N VAL A 162 -3.30 -8.86 1.25
CA VAL A 162 -3.75 -9.73 0.15
C VAL A 162 -2.74 -10.86 -0.07
N THR A 163 -3.25 -12.08 -0.13
CA THR A 163 -2.45 -13.28 -0.44
C THR A 163 -2.87 -13.86 -1.79
N GLY A 164 -1.91 -14.42 -2.52
CA GLY A 164 -2.13 -14.94 -3.87
C GLY A 164 -1.26 -16.15 -4.18
N GLN A 165 -1.63 -16.87 -5.24
CA GLN A 165 -0.77 -17.91 -5.84
C GLN A 165 0.13 -17.28 -6.92
N MET A 166 1.15 -18.01 -7.35
CA MET A 166 2.06 -17.54 -8.41
C MET A 166 1.32 -17.28 -9.74
N PRO A 167 1.71 -16.26 -10.53
CA PRO A 167 2.87 -15.38 -10.30
C PRO A 167 2.63 -14.27 -9.28
N ILE A 168 3.72 -13.66 -8.79
CA ILE A 168 3.69 -12.37 -8.08
C ILE A 168 3.47 -11.27 -9.13
N PRO A 169 2.43 -10.41 -8.99
CA PRO A 169 2.23 -9.22 -9.82
C PRO A 169 3.08 -8.06 -9.29
N LEU A 170 4.20 -7.76 -9.94
CA LEU A 170 4.99 -6.57 -9.65
C LEU A 170 4.61 -5.43 -10.60
N LYS A 171 4.61 -4.18 -10.11
CA LYS A 171 4.69 -2.98 -10.95
C LYS A 171 5.94 -3.09 -11.82
N LYS A 172 5.76 -2.95 -13.14
CA LYS A 172 6.88 -3.01 -14.09
C LYS A 172 7.59 -1.67 -14.13
N GLU A 173 8.89 -1.71 -13.88
CA GLU A 173 9.78 -0.54 -14.00
C GLU A 173 9.78 0.02 -15.43
N GLY A 174 9.56 1.34 -15.58
CA GLY A 174 9.39 1.99 -16.87
C GLY A 174 8.13 1.57 -17.66
N GLY A 175 7.21 0.82 -17.04
CA GLY A 175 5.91 0.49 -17.61
C GLY A 175 4.88 1.61 -17.46
N ALA A 176 3.67 1.42 -17.99
CA ALA A 176 2.58 2.37 -17.78
C ALA A 176 2.19 2.45 -16.28
N PRO A 177 1.93 3.66 -15.74
CA PRO A 177 1.58 3.87 -14.34
C PRO A 177 0.23 3.23 -13.98
N GLY A 178 0.01 2.98 -12.69
CA GLY A 178 -1.30 2.61 -12.15
C GLY A 178 -2.23 3.82 -11.98
N LEU A 179 -3.52 3.56 -11.74
CA LEU A 179 -4.56 4.57 -11.54
C LEU A 179 -4.20 5.58 -10.45
N ILE A 180 -3.69 5.11 -9.31
CA ILE A 180 -3.33 6.00 -8.19
C ILE A 180 -2.04 6.78 -8.51
N ASP A 181 -1.08 6.16 -9.20
CA ASP A 181 0.18 6.80 -9.57
C ASP A 181 -0.06 7.93 -10.60
N LEU A 182 -0.75 7.61 -11.72
CA LEU A 182 -1.20 8.58 -12.73
C LEU A 182 -2.14 9.63 -12.12
N ALA A 183 -2.98 9.18 -11.18
CA ALA A 183 -3.76 9.95 -10.23
C ALA A 183 -2.99 11.17 -9.68
N ASN A 184 -1.92 10.83 -8.96
CA ASN A 184 -1.03 11.74 -8.27
C ASN A 184 -0.25 12.64 -9.25
N GLU A 185 0.26 12.08 -10.35
CA GLU A 185 0.96 12.82 -11.41
C GLU A 185 0.08 13.94 -12.01
N LYS A 186 -1.24 13.73 -12.03
CA LYS A 186 -2.25 14.65 -12.57
C LYS A 186 -3.00 15.47 -11.50
N GLY A 187 -2.62 15.38 -10.22
CA GLY A 187 -3.30 16.11 -9.13
C GLY A 187 -4.71 15.60 -8.76
N VAL A 188 -5.24 14.62 -9.50
CA VAL A 188 -6.58 14.03 -9.36
C VAL A 188 -6.66 13.11 -8.13
N LYS A 189 -7.80 13.12 -7.43
CA LYS A 189 -8.00 12.24 -6.26
C LYS A 189 -8.67 10.94 -6.66
N VAL A 190 -8.22 9.83 -6.08
CA VAL A 190 -8.79 8.49 -6.33
C VAL A 190 -9.43 7.95 -5.06
N MET A 191 -10.73 7.68 -5.10
CA MET A 191 -11.54 7.16 -4.01
C MET A 191 -11.68 5.64 -4.14
N ALA A 192 -11.67 4.93 -3.01
CA ALA A 192 -12.16 3.56 -2.98
C ALA A 192 -13.68 3.60 -2.78
N SER A 193 -14.45 3.24 -3.82
CA SER A 193 -15.91 3.18 -3.72
C SER A 193 -16.36 1.81 -3.25
N ILE A 194 -17.22 1.78 -2.23
CA ILE A 194 -17.64 0.58 -1.51
C ILE A 194 -19.15 0.42 -1.64
N GLY A 195 -19.59 -0.68 -2.26
CA GLY A 195 -20.99 -1.04 -2.41
C GLY A 195 -21.47 -1.05 -3.86
N GLY A 196 -22.44 -0.20 -4.17
CA GLY A 196 -23.26 -0.22 -5.37
C GLY A 196 -24.31 -1.33 -5.33
N TRP A 197 -25.35 -1.16 -6.15
CA TRP A 197 -26.61 -1.91 -6.20
C TRP A 197 -26.48 -3.40 -5.89
N SER A 198 -25.46 -4.03 -6.47
CA SER A 198 -25.28 -5.49 -6.43
C SER A 198 -24.36 -6.02 -5.31
N MET A 199 -23.83 -5.15 -4.45
CA MET A 199 -22.95 -5.49 -3.33
C MET A 199 -23.34 -4.80 -2.00
N SER A 200 -24.37 -3.97 -1.99
CA SER A 200 -24.85 -3.32 -0.75
C SER A 200 -25.55 -4.26 0.26
N LYS A 201 -25.77 -5.54 -0.06
CA LYS A 201 -26.62 -6.46 0.74
C LYS A 201 -26.32 -6.46 2.24
N HIS A 202 -25.04 -6.47 2.62
CA HIS A 202 -24.62 -6.68 4.01
C HIS A 202 -24.28 -5.38 4.76
N PHE A 203 -24.54 -4.20 4.20
CA PHE A 203 -24.36 -2.95 4.94
C PHE A 203 -25.22 -2.85 6.23
N PRO A 204 -26.53 -3.23 6.25
CA PRO A 204 -27.36 -3.05 7.43
C PRO A 204 -26.81 -3.78 8.66
N GLU A 205 -26.44 -5.05 8.51
CA GLU A 205 -25.84 -5.83 9.60
C GLU A 205 -24.41 -5.39 9.91
N MET A 206 -23.61 -5.02 8.91
CA MET A 206 -22.23 -4.55 9.12
C MET A 206 -22.20 -3.25 9.94
N ALA A 207 -23.04 -2.28 9.60
CA ALA A 207 -23.09 -0.99 10.28
C ALA A 207 -23.69 -1.10 11.70
N ALA A 208 -24.60 -2.06 11.92
CA ALA A 208 -25.25 -2.30 13.22
C ALA A 208 -24.41 -3.14 14.20
N ASP A 209 -23.60 -4.09 13.73
CA ASP A 209 -22.78 -4.97 14.59
C ASP A 209 -21.37 -4.38 14.80
N PRO A 210 -20.96 -4.07 16.06
CA PRO A 210 -19.65 -3.46 16.32
C PRO A 210 -18.45 -4.31 15.89
N ALA A 211 -18.56 -5.65 15.86
CA ALA A 211 -17.48 -6.53 15.45
C ALA A 211 -17.39 -6.67 13.92
N MET A 212 -18.52 -6.58 13.20
CA MET A 212 -18.53 -6.46 11.75
C MET A 212 -17.97 -5.10 11.31
N LYS A 213 -18.44 -3.99 11.90
CA LYS A 213 -17.93 -2.64 11.63
C LYS A 213 -16.42 -2.51 11.92
N ALA A 214 -15.92 -3.15 12.98
CA ALA A 214 -14.48 -3.18 13.26
C ALA A 214 -13.66 -3.93 12.18
N ARG A 215 -14.23 -4.92 11.48
CA ARG A 215 -13.58 -5.57 10.32
C ARG A 215 -13.61 -4.66 9.10
N PHE A 216 -14.75 -4.03 8.81
CA PHE A 216 -14.89 -3.03 7.75
C PHE A 216 -13.86 -1.91 7.87
N LEU A 217 -13.72 -1.31 9.06
CA LEU A 217 -12.79 -0.20 9.30
C LEU A 217 -11.30 -0.62 9.18
N ASN A 218 -10.97 -1.88 9.48
CA ASN A 218 -9.63 -2.43 9.26
C ASN A 218 -9.33 -2.64 7.75
N ASP A 219 -10.35 -2.91 6.93
CA ASP A 219 -10.18 -2.94 5.48
C ASP A 219 -10.14 -1.53 4.87
N VAL A 220 -10.83 -0.53 5.46
CA VAL A 220 -10.63 0.90 5.14
C VAL A 220 -9.16 1.32 5.37
N ASP A 221 -8.52 0.85 6.44
CA ASP A 221 -7.09 1.11 6.68
C ASP A 221 -6.20 0.55 5.56
N ARG A 222 -6.53 -0.64 5.04
CA ARG A 222 -5.80 -1.27 3.92
C ARG A 222 -6.02 -0.54 2.61
N LEU A 223 -7.21 0.04 2.40
CA LEU A 223 -7.48 0.95 1.28
C LEU A 223 -6.67 2.24 1.41
N MET A 224 -6.56 2.83 2.60
CA MET A 224 -5.68 3.99 2.80
C MET A 224 -4.20 3.62 2.58
N ALA A 225 -3.76 2.43 3.01
CA ALA A 225 -2.41 1.92 2.77
C ALA A 225 -2.11 1.59 1.29
N LEU A 226 -3.14 1.38 0.45
CA LEU A 226 -3.01 1.28 -1.01
C LEU A 226 -2.77 2.63 -1.70
N GLY A 227 -2.84 3.75 -0.98
CA GLY A 227 -2.69 5.09 -1.54
C GLY A 227 -4.00 5.75 -1.98
N PHE A 228 -5.17 5.18 -1.67
CA PHE A 228 -6.44 5.85 -1.93
C PHE A 228 -6.53 7.18 -1.17
N HIS A 229 -7.17 8.16 -1.79
CA HIS A 229 -7.33 9.53 -1.31
C HIS A 229 -8.54 9.72 -0.39
N GLY A 230 -9.43 8.74 -0.35
CA GLY A 230 -10.65 8.77 0.44
C GLY A 230 -11.52 7.54 0.22
N ILE A 231 -12.67 7.54 0.90
CA ILE A 231 -13.69 6.50 0.82
C ILE A 231 -14.97 7.10 0.24
N ASP A 232 -15.58 6.38 -0.70
CA ASP A 232 -16.92 6.66 -1.21
C ASP A 232 -17.85 5.52 -0.82
N ILE A 233 -18.98 5.79 -0.17
CA ILE A 233 -19.94 4.77 0.26
C ILE A 233 -21.16 4.76 -0.66
N ASP A 234 -21.42 3.63 -1.29
CA ASP A 234 -22.58 3.41 -2.16
C ASP A 234 -23.47 2.30 -1.54
N TRP A 235 -24.13 2.66 -0.44
CA TRP A 235 -25.12 1.79 0.19
C TRP A 235 -26.48 2.05 -0.47
N GLU A 236 -26.93 1.10 -1.29
CA GLU A 236 -28.22 1.14 -1.97
C GLU A 236 -29.26 0.22 -1.31
N TYR A 237 -30.09 0.61 -0.34
CA TYR A 237 -30.21 1.93 0.31
C TYR A 237 -30.54 1.78 1.81
N PRO A 238 -30.03 2.65 2.70
CA PRO A 238 -30.56 2.82 4.06
C PRO A 238 -32.08 3.06 4.05
N GLY A 239 -32.79 2.49 5.02
CA GLY A 239 -34.21 2.74 5.27
C GLY A 239 -35.16 2.04 4.28
N SER A 240 -34.95 2.22 2.98
CA SER A 240 -35.81 1.65 1.93
C SER A 240 -35.36 0.29 1.42
N GLY A 241 -34.09 -0.09 1.60
CA GLY A 241 -33.51 -1.32 1.07
C GLY A 241 -33.26 -1.26 -0.44
N GLY A 242 -32.61 -2.31 -0.95
CA GLY A 242 -32.28 -2.46 -2.37
C GLY A 242 -32.31 -3.92 -2.80
N MET A 243 -31.35 -4.32 -3.63
CA MET A 243 -31.30 -5.68 -4.15
C MET A 243 -31.04 -6.70 -3.04
N ASN A 244 -32.07 -7.49 -2.74
CA ASN A 244 -32.03 -8.66 -1.86
C ASN A 244 -31.70 -8.37 -0.37
N PHE A 245 -32.10 -7.19 0.12
CA PHE A 245 -32.25 -6.90 1.55
C PHE A 245 -33.38 -5.90 1.79
N THR A 246 -33.82 -5.77 3.04
CA THR A 246 -34.84 -4.79 3.44
C THR A 246 -34.19 -3.76 4.35
N GLY A 247 -34.36 -2.48 4.06
CA GLY A 247 -33.88 -1.41 4.92
C GLY A 247 -34.76 -1.19 6.15
N THR A 248 -34.22 -0.49 7.13
CA THR A 248 -34.91 -0.12 8.38
C THR A 248 -34.62 1.33 8.77
N GLU A 249 -35.49 1.94 9.57
CA GLU A 249 -35.27 3.30 10.09
C GLU A 249 -33.95 3.44 10.90
N ALA A 250 -33.45 2.34 11.48
CA ALA A 250 -32.18 2.35 12.19
C ALA A 250 -30.96 2.48 11.25
N ASP A 251 -31.14 2.19 9.96
CA ASP A 251 -30.06 2.24 8.96
C ASP A 251 -29.51 3.65 8.79
N TYR A 252 -30.35 4.69 8.87
CA TYR A 252 -29.92 6.10 8.78
C TYR A 252 -28.94 6.43 9.92
N ALA A 253 -29.36 6.19 11.17
CA ALA A 253 -28.54 6.40 12.36
C ALA A 253 -27.22 5.59 12.33
N ASN A 254 -27.28 4.35 11.81
CA ASN A 254 -26.10 3.50 11.62
C ASN A 254 -25.18 4.00 10.51
N PHE A 255 -25.73 4.53 9.41
CA PHE A 255 -24.98 5.13 8.30
C PHE A 255 -24.25 6.40 8.76
N GLU A 256 -24.91 7.29 9.48
CA GLU A 256 -24.28 8.51 10.01
C GLU A 256 -23.15 8.18 11.00
N GLN A 257 -23.37 7.21 11.89
CA GLN A 257 -22.31 6.72 12.78
C GLN A 257 -21.16 6.08 11.99
N LEU A 258 -21.45 5.34 10.91
CA LEU A 258 -20.42 4.79 10.04
C LEU A 258 -19.61 5.90 9.35
N MET A 259 -20.24 6.99 8.91
CA MET A 259 -19.52 8.13 8.32
C MET A 259 -18.64 8.85 9.35
N GLU A 260 -19.12 9.02 10.58
CA GLU A 260 -18.33 9.55 11.70
C GLU A 260 -17.14 8.63 12.03
N ASP A 261 -17.36 7.32 12.15
CA ASP A 261 -16.31 6.34 12.45
C ASP A 261 -15.25 6.26 11.33
N ILE A 262 -15.66 6.36 10.06
CA ILE A 262 -14.72 6.43 8.92
C ILE A 262 -13.92 7.74 8.98
N ARG A 263 -14.58 8.89 9.21
CA ARG A 263 -13.90 10.19 9.32
C ARG A 263 -12.85 10.19 10.43
N ASP A 264 -13.18 9.68 11.60
CA ASP A 264 -12.24 9.54 12.73
C ASP A 264 -11.06 8.60 12.38
N ARG A 265 -11.28 7.61 11.50
CA ARG A 265 -10.23 6.67 11.06
C ARG A 265 -9.29 7.26 10.02
N ILE A 266 -9.81 7.95 8.99
CA ILE A 266 -9.04 8.45 7.84
C ILE A 266 -8.51 9.87 8.02
N GLY A 267 -9.02 10.62 9.00
CA GLY A 267 -8.62 12.00 9.30
C GLY A 267 -9.28 13.05 8.38
N PRO A 268 -8.99 14.34 8.61
CA PRO A 268 -9.59 15.45 7.85
C PRO A 268 -9.00 15.63 6.44
N ASP A 269 -7.77 15.18 6.20
CA ASP A 269 -7.05 15.42 4.93
C ASP A 269 -7.43 14.43 3.81
N LYS A 270 -8.19 13.38 4.15
CA LYS A 270 -8.73 12.38 3.22
C LYS A 270 -10.18 12.70 2.91
N LEU A 271 -10.64 12.37 1.71
CA LEU A 271 -12.02 12.61 1.32
C LEU A 271 -12.98 11.54 1.88
N LEU A 272 -14.20 11.94 2.22
CA LEU A 272 -15.32 11.04 2.54
C LEU A 272 -16.56 11.48 1.78
N THR A 273 -17.07 10.63 0.90
CA THR A 273 -18.28 10.87 0.10
C THR A 273 -19.23 9.68 0.19
N ALA A 274 -20.46 9.87 -0.29
CA ALA A 274 -21.38 8.76 -0.50
C ALA A 274 -22.34 9.05 -1.67
N ALA A 275 -22.79 7.99 -2.31
CA ALA A 275 -23.83 8.02 -3.32
C ALA A 275 -25.22 7.91 -2.66
N PHE A 276 -26.17 8.73 -3.10
CA PHE A 276 -27.51 8.83 -2.54
C PHE A 276 -28.60 8.69 -3.59
N LYS A 277 -29.70 8.05 -3.19
CA LYS A 277 -30.94 7.94 -3.98
C LYS A 277 -31.54 9.31 -4.24
N ALA A 278 -31.68 9.70 -5.50
CA ALA A 278 -32.13 11.03 -5.90
C ALA A 278 -33.66 11.25 -5.81
N VAL A 279 -34.28 10.89 -4.68
CA VAL A 279 -35.72 11.10 -4.45
C VAL A 279 -35.93 11.66 -3.04
N PRO A 280 -36.53 12.86 -2.86
CA PRO A 280 -36.69 13.49 -1.56
C PRO A 280 -37.24 12.58 -0.46
N SER A 281 -38.24 11.75 -0.75
CA SER A 281 -38.85 10.84 0.23
C SER A 281 -37.91 9.73 0.74
N ALA A 282 -36.84 9.40 0.00
CA ALA A 282 -35.79 8.46 0.44
C ALA A 282 -34.68 9.15 1.26
N LEU A 283 -34.72 10.48 1.36
CA LEU A 283 -33.69 11.31 2.00
C LEU A 283 -34.16 11.95 3.32
N GLU A 284 -35.45 11.78 3.67
CA GLU A 284 -36.07 12.35 4.87
C GLU A 284 -35.53 11.80 6.19
N GLY A 285 -35.01 10.56 6.21
CA GLY A 285 -34.54 9.90 7.43
C GLY A 285 -33.13 10.28 7.87
N TYR A 286 -32.33 10.91 7.01
CA TYR A 286 -30.92 11.24 7.31
C TYR A 286 -30.77 12.51 8.17
N ASP A 287 -29.86 12.47 9.14
CA ASP A 287 -29.36 13.67 9.80
C ASP A 287 -28.32 14.39 8.94
N TRP A 288 -28.81 15.25 8.05
CA TRP A 288 -27.98 16.09 7.18
C TRP A 288 -27.02 17.03 7.92
N THR A 289 -27.25 17.32 9.21
CA THR A 289 -26.29 18.11 10.01
C THR A 289 -25.10 17.26 10.40
N ARG A 290 -25.31 16.02 10.86
CA ARG A 290 -24.23 15.05 11.13
C ARG A 290 -23.43 14.75 9.86
N LEU A 291 -24.12 14.42 8.77
CA LEU A 291 -23.48 14.13 7.48
C LEU A 291 -22.67 15.33 6.95
N SER A 292 -23.17 16.56 7.10
CA SER A 292 -22.42 17.76 6.68
C SER A 292 -21.15 18.03 7.48
N ASN A 293 -21.02 17.47 8.69
CA ASN A 293 -19.83 17.57 9.52
C ASN A 293 -18.79 16.48 9.22
N SER A 294 -19.22 15.27 8.83
CA SER A 294 -18.32 14.13 8.56
C SER A 294 -17.91 14.01 7.09
N MET A 295 -18.76 14.38 6.14
CA MET A 295 -18.55 14.16 4.70
C MET A 295 -18.15 15.43 3.95
N ASP A 296 -17.39 15.27 2.87
CA ASP A 296 -16.98 16.36 1.98
C ASP A 296 -18.07 16.66 0.94
N TYR A 297 -18.60 15.61 0.29
CA TYR A 297 -19.62 15.73 -0.75
C TYR A 297 -20.74 14.68 -0.65
N PHE A 298 -21.92 15.06 -1.14
CA PHE A 298 -23.09 14.22 -1.33
C PHE A 298 -23.31 13.99 -2.82
N ASN A 299 -23.10 12.76 -3.27
CA ASN A 299 -23.17 12.41 -4.69
C ASN A 299 -24.59 11.91 -5.01
N MET A 300 -25.41 12.77 -5.61
CA MET A 300 -26.81 12.49 -5.84
C MET A 300 -27.02 11.79 -7.18
N MET A 301 -27.44 10.53 -7.15
CA MET A 301 -27.67 9.69 -8.34
C MET A 301 -28.93 10.12 -9.11
N THR A 302 -28.90 11.30 -9.73
CA THR A 302 -30.00 11.94 -10.49
C THR A 302 -30.11 11.39 -11.92
N TYR A 303 -29.94 10.08 -11.99
CA TYR A 303 -30.18 9.20 -13.11
C TYR A 303 -30.96 8.00 -12.58
N ASP A 304 -31.37 7.07 -13.44
CA ASP A 304 -32.23 5.93 -13.06
C ASP A 304 -33.58 6.37 -12.46
N LEU A 305 -34.05 7.56 -12.86
CA LEU A 305 -35.32 8.11 -12.43
C LEU A 305 -36.50 7.45 -13.17
N ASN A 306 -36.30 7.03 -14.42
CA ASN A 306 -37.24 6.18 -15.17
C ASN A 306 -36.50 5.10 -15.96
N GLY A 307 -37.15 3.96 -16.18
CA GLY A 307 -36.53 2.81 -16.86
C GLY A 307 -37.47 1.64 -17.10
N GLY A 308 -36.94 0.42 -17.19
CA GLY A 308 -37.74 -0.78 -17.46
C GLY A 308 -38.79 -1.10 -16.38
N TRP A 309 -38.66 -0.53 -15.19
CA TRP A 309 -39.62 -0.60 -14.08
C TRP A 309 -40.78 0.40 -14.21
N SER A 310 -40.63 1.53 -14.89
CA SER A 310 -41.67 2.56 -15.13
C SER A 310 -42.83 2.01 -15.97
N ASN A 311 -44.09 2.33 -15.64
CA ASN A 311 -45.26 1.91 -16.40
C ASN A 311 -45.42 2.69 -17.72
N VAL A 312 -44.92 3.92 -17.80
CA VAL A 312 -44.79 4.70 -19.05
C VAL A 312 -43.32 4.95 -19.40
N SER A 313 -43.03 5.21 -20.69
CA SER A 313 -41.68 5.59 -21.10
C SER A 313 -41.39 7.04 -20.71
N GLY A 314 -40.44 7.24 -19.81
CA GLY A 314 -40.01 8.55 -19.31
C GLY A 314 -38.49 8.73 -19.37
N HIS A 315 -38.01 9.86 -18.85
CA HIS A 315 -36.59 10.24 -18.93
C HIS A 315 -35.73 9.61 -17.82
N ASN A 316 -34.52 9.16 -18.19
CA ASN A 316 -33.53 8.58 -17.27
C ASN A 316 -33.07 9.60 -16.21
N SER A 317 -32.78 10.82 -16.65
CA SER A 317 -32.04 11.86 -15.91
C SER A 317 -32.56 13.29 -16.19
N PRO A 318 -33.88 13.56 -16.16
CA PRO A 318 -34.44 14.87 -16.51
C PRO A 318 -33.96 16.01 -15.59
N LEU A 319 -33.65 17.17 -16.17
CA LEU A 319 -33.21 18.36 -15.43
C LEU A 319 -34.38 19.03 -14.69
N TYR A 320 -35.55 19.12 -15.35
CA TYR A 320 -36.76 19.76 -14.84
C TYR A 320 -37.99 18.84 -14.98
N PRO A 321 -39.11 19.13 -14.29
CA PRO A 321 -40.38 18.44 -14.50
C PRO A 321 -40.88 18.51 -15.94
N TYR A 322 -41.66 17.51 -16.37
CA TYR A 322 -42.26 17.45 -17.71
C TYR A 322 -43.68 16.85 -17.67
N PRO A 323 -44.59 17.23 -18.59
CA PRO A 323 -46.02 16.89 -18.49
C PRO A 323 -46.34 15.38 -18.49
N GLU A 324 -45.47 14.56 -19.06
CA GLU A 324 -45.63 13.12 -19.24
C GLU A 324 -44.97 12.26 -18.13
N GLU A 325 -44.49 12.88 -17.03
CA GLU A 325 -43.83 12.16 -15.94
C GLU A 325 -44.79 11.20 -15.19
N GLU A 326 -44.32 9.97 -14.90
CA GLU A 326 -45.14 8.97 -14.19
C GLU A 326 -45.36 9.33 -12.71
N PHE A 327 -44.32 9.91 -12.10
CA PHE A 327 -44.30 10.33 -10.71
C PHE A 327 -43.70 11.73 -10.63
N GLU A 328 -44.42 12.63 -9.97
CA GLU A 328 -44.01 14.02 -9.78
C GLU A 328 -42.69 14.13 -9.01
N GLY A 329 -41.80 15.01 -9.47
CA GLY A 329 -40.58 15.38 -8.74
C GLY A 329 -39.36 14.48 -8.94
N LEU A 330 -39.41 13.51 -9.87
CA LEU A 330 -38.26 12.70 -10.27
C LEU A 330 -37.36 13.45 -11.28
N ASN A 331 -36.74 14.55 -10.84
CA ASN A 331 -35.85 15.40 -11.65
C ASN A 331 -34.84 16.19 -10.78
N LEU A 332 -33.77 16.71 -11.39
CA LEU A 332 -32.70 17.45 -10.69
C LEU A 332 -33.22 18.70 -9.95
N ASP A 333 -34.06 19.53 -10.57
CA ASP A 333 -34.51 20.80 -9.94
C ASP A 333 -35.41 20.59 -8.72
N THR A 334 -36.30 19.60 -8.76
CA THR A 334 -37.12 19.26 -7.59
C THR A 334 -36.24 18.81 -6.43
N LEU A 335 -35.24 17.96 -6.68
CA LEU A 335 -34.32 17.49 -5.66
C LEU A 335 -33.45 18.63 -5.11
N LYS A 336 -32.84 19.46 -5.96
CA LYS A 336 -32.08 20.65 -5.55
C LYS A 336 -32.91 21.58 -4.68
N ASN A 337 -34.15 21.86 -5.09
CA ASN A 337 -35.04 22.74 -4.34
C ASN A 337 -35.37 22.15 -2.96
N TRP A 338 -35.61 20.85 -2.84
CA TRP A 338 -35.78 20.19 -1.54
C TRP A 338 -34.50 20.26 -0.69
N MET A 339 -33.35 19.89 -1.24
CA MET A 339 -32.07 19.84 -0.51
C MET A 339 -31.63 21.22 -0.01
N VAL A 340 -31.55 22.20 -0.91
CA VAL A 340 -31.02 23.53 -0.60
C VAL A 340 -32.07 24.40 0.08
N ASN A 341 -33.26 24.54 -0.51
CA ASN A 341 -34.24 25.54 -0.06
C ASN A 341 -35.17 25.05 1.07
N VAL A 342 -35.39 23.73 1.20
CA VAL A 342 -36.30 23.15 2.21
C VAL A 342 -35.55 22.44 3.36
N ARG A 343 -34.37 21.87 3.11
CA ARG A 343 -33.53 21.22 4.14
C ARG A 343 -32.30 22.05 4.55
N GLY A 344 -31.88 23.04 3.77
CA GLY A 344 -30.74 23.89 4.11
C GLY A 344 -29.38 23.19 3.99
N ILE A 345 -29.30 22.13 3.17
CA ILE A 345 -28.06 21.39 2.91
C ILE A 345 -27.10 22.30 2.13
N PRO A 346 -25.80 22.42 2.52
CA PRO A 346 -24.85 23.29 1.85
C PRO A 346 -24.72 22.94 0.35
N SER A 347 -25.04 23.89 -0.53
CA SER A 347 -25.08 23.69 -1.98
C SER A 347 -23.72 23.24 -2.55
N ASN A 348 -22.64 23.83 -2.04
CA ASN A 348 -21.26 23.52 -2.38
C ASN A 348 -20.80 22.09 -1.99
N LYS A 349 -21.61 21.33 -1.24
CA LYS A 349 -21.39 19.90 -0.96
C LYS A 349 -22.23 18.97 -1.84
N ILE A 350 -23.17 19.48 -2.64
CA ILE A 350 -24.08 18.66 -3.44
C ILE A 350 -23.54 18.51 -4.86
N ASN A 351 -23.32 17.27 -5.29
CA ASN A 351 -22.97 16.93 -6.67
C ASN A 351 -24.15 16.20 -7.33
N PHE A 352 -24.56 16.60 -8.54
CA PHE A 352 -25.62 15.91 -9.29
C PHE A 352 -25.07 14.97 -10.37
N GLY A 353 -25.89 13.98 -10.74
CA GLY A 353 -25.55 12.88 -11.61
C GLY A 353 -25.69 13.20 -13.10
N ALA A 354 -24.65 12.85 -13.86
CA ALA A 354 -24.66 12.73 -15.30
C ALA A 354 -24.61 11.25 -15.71
N ALA A 355 -25.53 10.83 -16.57
CA ALA A 355 -25.59 9.47 -17.10
C ALA A 355 -24.92 9.40 -18.46
N PHE A 356 -23.73 8.81 -18.56
CA PHE A 356 -23.06 8.58 -19.86
C PHE A 356 -23.61 7.33 -20.58
N TYR A 357 -24.89 7.06 -20.38
CA TYR A 357 -25.66 5.91 -20.88
C TYR A 357 -27.14 6.29 -21.00
N GLY A 358 -27.89 5.50 -21.76
CA GLY A 358 -29.35 5.62 -21.86
C GLY A 358 -30.10 4.48 -21.19
N ARG A 359 -31.43 4.61 -21.12
CA ARG A 359 -32.36 3.54 -20.71
C ARG A 359 -33.37 3.27 -21.82
N GLY A 360 -33.30 2.06 -22.38
CA GLY A 360 -34.18 1.60 -23.45
C GLY A 360 -35.37 0.79 -22.93
N VAL A 361 -36.58 1.10 -23.42
CA VAL A 361 -37.82 0.37 -23.12
C VAL A 361 -38.61 0.10 -24.41
N GLN A 362 -39.44 -0.95 -24.38
CA GLN A 362 -40.45 -1.19 -25.42
C GLN A 362 -41.86 -0.82 -24.92
N THR A 363 -42.67 -0.28 -25.83
CA THR A 363 -44.04 0.16 -25.58
C THR A 363 -45.06 -0.83 -26.13
N THR A 364 -46.31 -0.75 -25.63
CA THR A 364 -47.45 -1.47 -26.23
C THR A 364 -47.89 -0.84 -27.55
N GLU A 365 -47.54 0.43 -27.77
CA GLU A 365 -47.85 1.20 -28.97
C GLU A 365 -46.99 0.78 -30.16
N ALA A 366 -47.55 0.86 -31.37
CA ALA A 366 -46.85 0.54 -32.61
C ALA A 366 -45.71 1.54 -32.95
N THR A 367 -45.80 2.75 -32.43
CA THR A 367 -44.74 3.76 -32.45
C THR A 367 -44.70 4.41 -31.07
N ALA A 368 -43.54 4.35 -30.42
CA ALA A 368 -43.33 4.90 -29.10
C ALA A 368 -43.29 6.43 -29.13
N TYR A 369 -43.61 7.04 -28.00
CA TYR A 369 -43.55 8.48 -27.75
C TYR A 369 -43.31 8.69 -26.24
N LEU A 370 -42.92 9.89 -25.82
CA LEU A 370 -42.76 10.21 -24.39
C LEU A 370 -44.09 10.05 -23.64
N GLY A 371 -44.11 9.30 -22.53
CA GLY A 371 -45.35 8.93 -21.82
C GLY A 371 -46.12 7.74 -22.40
N ALA A 372 -45.61 7.03 -23.43
CA ALA A 372 -46.28 5.86 -23.97
C ALA A 372 -46.31 4.67 -22.99
N PRO A 373 -47.41 3.89 -22.91
CA PRO A 373 -47.49 2.72 -22.03
C PRO A 373 -46.46 1.64 -22.39
N THR A 374 -45.82 1.08 -21.36
CA THR A 374 -44.72 0.12 -21.51
C THR A 374 -45.19 -1.34 -21.61
N ASP A 375 -44.50 -2.14 -22.43
CA ASP A 375 -44.80 -3.56 -22.66
C ASP A 375 -44.02 -4.45 -21.68
N LYS A 376 -44.58 -4.61 -20.47
CA LYS A 376 -44.05 -5.37 -19.34
C LYS A 376 -44.01 -6.88 -19.61
N ARG A 377 -42.86 -7.50 -19.37
CA ARG A 377 -42.67 -8.96 -19.46
C ARG A 377 -41.65 -9.47 -18.44
N ASN A 378 -41.66 -10.78 -18.18
CA ASN A 378 -40.59 -11.39 -17.40
C ASN A 378 -39.29 -11.38 -18.19
N VAL A 379 -38.24 -10.83 -17.60
CA VAL A 379 -36.87 -10.73 -18.14
C VAL A 379 -35.91 -11.25 -17.08
N ASN A 380 -34.88 -11.97 -17.49
CA ASN A 380 -33.84 -12.46 -16.59
C ASN A 380 -32.53 -11.70 -16.82
N PHE A 381 -32.25 -10.72 -15.96
CA PHE A 381 -31.03 -9.91 -15.99
C PHE A 381 -29.84 -10.67 -15.39
N SER A 382 -28.62 -10.26 -15.78
CA SER A 382 -27.37 -10.82 -15.27
C SER A 382 -27.05 -10.42 -13.82
N VAL A 383 -27.66 -9.34 -13.32
CA VAL A 383 -27.49 -8.82 -11.96
C VAL A 383 -28.70 -9.14 -11.10
N ASP A 384 -29.89 -8.64 -11.49
CA ASP A 384 -31.15 -8.76 -10.73
C ASP A 384 -31.85 -10.13 -10.86
N GLY A 385 -31.42 -10.95 -11.81
CA GLY A 385 -32.11 -12.20 -12.14
C GLY A 385 -33.51 -11.96 -12.73
N PRO A 386 -34.49 -12.84 -12.46
CA PRO A 386 -35.81 -12.79 -13.09
C PRO A 386 -36.71 -11.72 -12.45
N THR A 387 -37.07 -10.69 -13.22
CA THR A 387 -37.96 -9.60 -12.80
C THR A 387 -38.95 -9.19 -13.91
N VAL A 388 -39.97 -8.41 -13.57
CA VAL A 388 -40.93 -7.85 -14.53
C VAL A 388 -40.38 -6.52 -15.06
N SER A 389 -40.10 -6.45 -16.36
CA SER A 389 -39.51 -5.25 -16.97
C SER A 389 -40.02 -5.02 -18.40
N ALA A 390 -40.06 -3.75 -18.79
CA ALA A 390 -40.32 -3.31 -20.16
C ALA A 390 -39.06 -3.09 -20.99
N VAL A 391 -37.86 -3.36 -20.44
CA VAL A 391 -36.55 -3.11 -21.06
C VAL A 391 -36.47 -3.48 -22.55
N ASP A 392 -35.79 -2.68 -23.36
CA ASP A 392 -35.52 -2.99 -24.77
C ASP A 392 -34.26 -3.87 -24.91
N LEU A 393 -34.47 -5.19 -24.89
CA LEU A 393 -33.47 -6.19 -25.25
C LEU A 393 -33.46 -6.54 -26.75
N THR A 394 -34.20 -5.82 -27.59
CA THR A 394 -34.15 -6.02 -29.05
C THR A 394 -33.02 -5.20 -29.65
N ASN A 395 -32.88 -3.93 -29.26
CA ASN A 395 -31.80 -3.07 -29.76
C ASN A 395 -30.59 -3.03 -28.80
N TRP A 396 -30.78 -3.26 -27.49
CA TRP A 396 -29.75 -3.02 -26.47
C TRP A 396 -29.39 -4.25 -25.63
N ALA A 397 -29.48 -5.45 -26.22
CA ALA A 397 -29.21 -6.71 -25.52
C ALA A 397 -27.82 -6.78 -24.85
N ALA A 398 -26.78 -6.26 -25.52
CA ALA A 398 -25.39 -6.28 -25.01
C ALA A 398 -25.17 -5.44 -23.73
N PHE A 399 -26.13 -4.57 -23.39
CA PHE A 399 -26.10 -3.70 -22.22
C PHE A 399 -27.29 -3.94 -21.28
N GLU A 400 -28.05 -5.02 -21.50
CA GLU A 400 -29.31 -5.30 -20.82
C GLU A 400 -30.26 -4.07 -20.77
N GLY A 401 -30.33 -3.30 -21.86
CA GLY A 401 -31.16 -2.09 -21.94
C GLY A 401 -30.48 -0.77 -21.57
N GLN A 402 -29.20 -0.78 -21.22
CA GLN A 402 -28.48 0.37 -20.65
C GLN A 402 -27.27 0.81 -21.51
N PRO A 403 -27.48 1.16 -22.80
CA PRO A 403 -26.37 1.41 -23.72
C PRO A 403 -25.55 2.66 -23.36
N ASN A 404 -24.22 2.53 -23.36
CA ASN A 404 -23.28 3.66 -23.24
C ASN A 404 -23.50 4.68 -24.36
N TYR A 405 -23.29 5.98 -24.11
CA TYR A 405 -23.43 7.05 -25.10
C TYR A 405 -22.60 6.80 -26.37
N ASN A 406 -21.33 6.37 -26.21
CA ASN A 406 -20.44 6.03 -27.32
C ASN A 406 -20.92 4.84 -28.18
N TYR A 407 -21.87 4.03 -27.69
CA TYR A 407 -22.54 3.00 -28.46
C TYR A 407 -23.83 3.50 -29.10
N ILE A 408 -24.61 4.35 -28.41
CA ILE A 408 -25.86 4.97 -28.90
C ILE A 408 -25.60 5.71 -30.21
N ILE A 409 -24.60 6.62 -30.23
CA ILE A 409 -24.30 7.48 -31.38
C ILE A 409 -23.84 6.73 -32.64
N LYS A 410 -23.43 5.46 -32.49
CA LYS A 410 -23.02 4.58 -33.59
C LYS A 410 -24.22 3.85 -34.23
N GLN A 411 -25.40 3.91 -33.63
CA GLN A 411 -26.59 3.23 -34.14
C GLN A 411 -27.36 4.07 -35.16
N THR A 412 -28.02 3.39 -36.10
CA THR A 412 -28.82 4.04 -37.15
C THR A 412 -30.29 3.62 -37.09
N GLY A 413 -31.15 4.41 -37.74
CA GLY A 413 -32.60 4.13 -37.83
C GLY A 413 -33.38 4.45 -36.55
N TRP A 414 -32.82 5.28 -35.67
CA TRP A 414 -33.51 5.94 -34.56
C TRP A 414 -33.89 7.36 -34.98
N GLU A 415 -35.08 7.81 -34.60
CA GLU A 415 -35.50 9.20 -34.69
C GLU A 415 -35.16 9.89 -33.37
N HIS A 416 -34.21 10.83 -33.39
CA HIS A 416 -33.76 11.57 -32.21
C HIS A 416 -34.60 12.84 -32.03
N LEU A 417 -35.09 13.04 -30.81
CA LEU A 417 -36.04 14.07 -30.40
C LEU A 417 -35.54 14.76 -29.13
N TRP A 418 -36.03 15.97 -28.85
CA TRP A 418 -35.63 16.78 -27.70
C TRP A 418 -36.85 17.17 -26.87
N ASP A 419 -36.80 16.95 -25.55
CA ASP A 419 -37.79 17.48 -24.63
C ASP A 419 -37.37 18.88 -24.13
N ALA A 420 -38.08 19.89 -24.62
CA ALA A 420 -37.82 21.29 -24.27
C ALA A 420 -38.19 21.65 -22.81
N ASN A 421 -38.97 20.82 -22.11
CA ASN A 421 -39.25 20.96 -20.67
C ASN A 421 -38.13 20.32 -19.87
N ALA A 422 -37.93 19.01 -20.02
CA ALA A 422 -36.97 18.23 -19.24
C ALA A 422 -35.49 18.50 -19.55
N LYS A 423 -35.18 19.17 -20.67
CA LYS A 423 -33.83 19.48 -21.19
C LYS A 423 -32.95 18.24 -21.42
N VAL A 424 -33.56 17.18 -21.94
CA VAL A 424 -32.87 15.94 -22.27
C VAL A 424 -33.36 15.40 -23.63
N PRO A 425 -32.49 14.69 -24.37
CA PRO A 425 -32.89 14.03 -25.59
C PRO A 425 -33.60 12.69 -25.30
N TYR A 426 -34.34 12.23 -26.28
CA TYR A 426 -34.80 10.84 -26.35
C TYR A 426 -34.83 10.40 -27.80
N ALA A 427 -34.95 9.10 -28.05
CA ALA A 427 -35.02 8.54 -29.39
C ALA A 427 -36.08 7.46 -29.50
N VAL A 428 -36.73 7.37 -30.66
CA VAL A 428 -37.77 6.38 -30.95
C VAL A 428 -37.46 5.57 -32.20
N LYS A 429 -37.91 4.31 -32.22
CA LYS A 429 -37.72 3.38 -33.35
C LYS A 429 -38.84 2.36 -33.38
N GLY A 430 -39.94 2.68 -34.06
CA GLY A 430 -41.17 1.89 -33.94
C GLY A 430 -41.60 1.82 -32.47
N LYS A 431 -41.90 0.64 -31.94
CA LYS A 431 -42.33 0.44 -30.54
C LYS A 431 -41.22 0.59 -29.47
N TYR A 432 -40.04 1.08 -29.82
CA TYR A 432 -38.90 1.19 -28.90
C TYR A 432 -38.61 2.66 -28.60
N PHE A 433 -38.34 2.96 -27.33
CA PHE A 433 -38.01 4.27 -26.78
C PHE A 433 -36.68 4.18 -26.04
N LEU A 434 -35.83 5.19 -26.19
CA LEU A 434 -34.56 5.35 -25.48
C LEU A 434 -34.48 6.76 -24.91
N SER A 435 -34.43 6.92 -23.59
CA SER A 435 -33.95 8.17 -22.97
C SER A 435 -32.44 8.08 -22.75
N TYR A 436 -31.71 9.17 -22.94
CA TYR A 436 -30.26 9.25 -22.78
C TYR A 436 -29.84 10.71 -22.51
N ASP A 437 -28.55 10.95 -22.26
CA ASP A 437 -27.95 12.28 -22.25
C ASP A 437 -27.05 12.47 -23.48
N ASP A 438 -26.94 13.71 -23.96
CA ASP A 438 -26.06 14.12 -25.06
C ASP A 438 -25.28 15.40 -24.69
N PRO A 439 -24.37 15.91 -25.57
CA PRO A 439 -23.59 17.10 -25.26
C PRO A 439 -24.45 18.32 -24.87
N ASP A 440 -25.64 18.48 -25.48
CA ASP A 440 -26.50 19.63 -25.19
C ASP A 440 -27.22 19.49 -23.84
N SER A 441 -27.64 18.29 -23.43
CA SER A 441 -28.21 18.08 -22.10
C SER A 441 -27.16 18.12 -20.99
N ILE A 442 -25.96 17.57 -21.23
CA ILE A 442 -24.85 17.64 -20.28
C ILE A 442 -24.36 19.08 -20.09
N ARG A 443 -24.21 19.86 -21.17
CA ARG A 443 -23.91 21.29 -21.10
C ARG A 443 -24.94 22.04 -20.25
N GLN A 444 -26.23 21.82 -20.48
CA GLN A 444 -27.30 22.46 -19.69
C GLN A 444 -27.32 22.03 -18.21
N LYS A 445 -26.93 20.79 -17.90
CA LYS A 445 -26.76 20.32 -16.51
C LYS A 445 -25.56 20.97 -15.83
N ALA A 446 -24.44 21.14 -16.53
CA ALA A 446 -23.29 21.88 -16.04
C ALA A 446 -23.60 23.37 -15.83
N GLU A 447 -24.31 24.02 -16.78
CA GLU A 447 -24.76 25.42 -16.67
C GLU A 447 -25.62 25.60 -15.42
N TYR A 448 -26.58 24.68 -15.23
CA TYR A 448 -27.43 24.66 -14.06
C TYR A 448 -26.68 24.46 -12.73
N ILE A 449 -25.58 23.68 -12.72
CA ILE A 449 -24.71 23.49 -11.55
C ILE A 449 -24.00 24.79 -11.16
N VAL A 450 -23.51 25.54 -12.15
CA VAL A 450 -22.91 26.87 -11.95
C VAL A 450 -23.96 27.88 -11.49
N ASP A 451 -25.11 27.96 -12.17
CA ASP A 451 -26.20 28.92 -11.89
C ASP A 451 -26.84 28.76 -10.50
N ASN A 452 -26.74 27.58 -9.89
CA ASN A 452 -27.28 27.28 -8.55
C ASN A 452 -26.20 27.14 -7.46
N ASP A 453 -24.94 27.49 -7.77
CA ASP A 453 -23.77 27.35 -6.89
C ASP A 453 -23.69 26.01 -6.15
N LEU A 454 -23.79 24.93 -6.93
CA LEU A 454 -23.67 23.56 -6.45
C LEU A 454 -22.19 23.13 -6.39
N GLY A 455 -21.91 22.03 -5.70
CA GLY A 455 -20.55 21.51 -5.52
C GLY A 455 -19.92 21.01 -6.82
N GLY A 456 -20.73 20.42 -7.70
CA GLY A 456 -20.22 19.83 -8.94
C GLY A 456 -21.13 18.74 -9.52
N ILE A 457 -20.50 17.81 -10.23
CA ILE A 457 -21.16 16.74 -10.99
C ILE A 457 -20.49 15.38 -10.72
N ILE A 458 -21.28 14.31 -10.68
CA ILE A 458 -20.81 12.93 -10.65
C ILE A 458 -21.26 12.17 -11.90
N VAL A 459 -20.36 11.42 -12.51
CA VAL A 459 -20.56 10.73 -13.79
C VAL A 459 -20.62 9.22 -13.56
N TRP A 460 -21.75 8.61 -13.91
CA TRP A 460 -21.83 7.16 -14.14
C TRP A 460 -21.89 6.90 -15.66
N GLN A 461 -20.86 6.36 -16.29
CA GLN A 461 -19.49 6.08 -15.81
C GLN A 461 -18.49 6.56 -16.86
N VAL A 462 -17.22 6.80 -16.50
CA VAL A 462 -16.27 7.57 -17.30
C VAL A 462 -16.03 7.04 -18.71
N HIS A 463 -16.11 5.72 -18.93
CA HIS A 463 -15.94 5.12 -20.25
C HIS A 463 -17.22 5.10 -21.09
N GLY A 464 -18.30 5.71 -20.62
CA GLY A 464 -19.59 5.75 -21.32
C GLY A 464 -19.60 6.62 -22.56
N ASP A 465 -18.74 7.65 -22.64
CA ASP A 465 -18.65 8.58 -23.77
C ASP A 465 -17.35 8.48 -24.58
N ILE A 466 -16.33 7.77 -24.07
CA ILE A 466 -14.98 7.76 -24.67
C ILE A 466 -14.98 7.30 -26.13
N GLN A 467 -14.13 7.93 -26.93
CA GLN A 467 -13.85 7.60 -28.32
C GLN A 467 -12.34 7.69 -28.56
N CYS A 468 -11.74 6.60 -29.05
CA CYS A 468 -10.36 6.64 -29.53
C CYS A 468 -10.33 7.02 -31.01
N GLU A 469 -9.87 8.23 -31.31
CA GLU A 469 -9.66 8.71 -32.68
C GLU A 469 -8.23 8.45 -33.19
N GLY A 470 -7.35 7.95 -32.31
CA GLY A 470 -5.95 7.67 -32.59
C GLY A 470 -5.64 6.19 -32.84
N THR A 471 -4.39 5.83 -32.55
CA THR A 471 -3.90 4.44 -32.47
C THR A 471 -3.65 4.03 -31.01
N PHE A 472 -3.53 2.72 -30.74
CA PHE A 472 -3.26 2.20 -29.40
C PHE A 472 -1.78 1.89 -29.16
N ILE A 473 -1.21 2.47 -28.10
CA ILE A 473 0.00 1.98 -27.44
C ILE A 473 -0.41 0.77 -26.57
N ASN A 474 0.43 -0.27 -26.57
CA ASN A 474 0.15 -1.53 -25.88
C ASN A 474 1.12 -1.72 -24.71
N TYR A 475 0.57 -1.89 -23.50
CA TYR A 475 1.35 -2.21 -22.31
C TYR A 475 0.97 -3.61 -21.83
N GLY A 476 1.94 -4.53 -21.89
CA GLY A 476 1.71 -5.97 -21.79
C GLY A 476 0.61 -6.49 -22.74
N SER A 477 -0.07 -7.55 -22.31
CA SER A 477 -1.19 -8.13 -23.05
C SER A 477 -2.52 -7.39 -22.85
N LYS A 478 -2.70 -6.75 -21.68
CA LYS A 478 -3.97 -6.21 -21.20
C LYS A 478 -4.18 -4.73 -21.53
N LEU A 479 -3.34 -3.83 -21.02
CA LEU A 479 -3.57 -2.39 -21.09
C LEU A 479 -3.39 -1.82 -22.50
N LYS A 480 -4.26 -0.89 -22.89
CA LYS A 480 -4.22 -0.13 -24.16
C LYS A 480 -4.38 1.35 -23.84
N GLN A 481 -3.49 2.19 -24.36
CA GLN A 481 -3.62 3.66 -24.27
C GLN A 481 -3.89 4.22 -25.66
N CYS A 482 -4.94 5.02 -25.80
CA CYS A 482 -5.25 5.74 -27.02
C CYS A 482 -4.34 6.96 -27.16
N THR A 483 -3.84 7.20 -28.37
CA THR A 483 -2.98 8.37 -28.69
C THR A 483 -3.75 9.64 -29.02
N ASN A 484 -5.07 9.58 -29.15
CA ASN A 484 -5.97 10.73 -29.30
C ASN A 484 -7.36 10.35 -28.74
N LEU A 485 -7.56 10.60 -27.45
CA LEU A 485 -8.81 10.32 -26.74
C LEU A 485 -9.77 11.51 -26.87
N ARG A 486 -11.06 11.22 -26.99
CA ARG A 486 -12.16 12.19 -26.92
C ARG A 486 -13.22 11.70 -25.94
N SER A 487 -13.83 12.61 -25.19
CA SER A 487 -14.93 12.34 -24.26
C SER A 487 -15.99 13.44 -24.40
N PRO A 488 -16.86 13.38 -25.43
CA PRO A 488 -17.68 14.54 -25.81
C PRO A 488 -18.71 14.98 -24.77
N LEU A 489 -19.06 14.15 -23.79
CA LEU A 489 -19.92 14.55 -22.67
C LEU A 489 -19.09 15.18 -21.56
N ALA A 490 -17.96 14.56 -21.19
CA ALA A 490 -17.03 15.12 -20.20
C ALA A 490 -16.49 16.49 -20.65
N GLU A 491 -16.15 16.63 -21.93
CA GLU A 491 -15.72 17.88 -22.54
C GLU A 491 -16.76 19.00 -22.37
N GLN A 492 -18.07 18.72 -22.38
CA GLN A 492 -19.08 19.76 -22.14
C GLN A 492 -19.17 20.20 -20.67
N ILE A 493 -18.81 19.32 -19.73
CA ILE A 493 -18.71 19.66 -18.31
C ILE A 493 -17.54 20.65 -18.13
N ASP A 494 -16.35 20.28 -18.61
CA ASP A 494 -15.17 21.14 -18.52
C ASP A 494 -15.37 22.46 -19.27
N ASN A 495 -15.89 22.46 -20.51
CA ASN A 495 -16.18 23.68 -21.27
C ASN A 495 -17.11 24.67 -20.54
N VAL A 496 -17.98 24.21 -19.64
CA VAL A 496 -18.88 25.07 -18.87
C VAL A 496 -18.26 25.51 -17.54
N PHE A 497 -17.60 24.60 -16.83
CA PHE A 497 -16.99 24.95 -15.56
C PHE A 497 -15.73 25.82 -15.76
N SER A 498 -14.98 25.64 -16.85
CA SER A 498 -13.84 26.49 -17.25
C SER A 498 -14.24 27.81 -17.95
N GLN A 499 -15.51 28.01 -18.27
CA GLN A 499 -15.96 29.09 -19.17
C GLN A 499 -15.70 30.53 -18.68
N ASN A 500 -15.46 30.69 -17.36
CA ASN A 500 -15.06 31.95 -16.71
C ASN A 500 -13.64 31.89 -16.12
N VAL A 501 -12.89 30.84 -16.43
CA VAL A 501 -11.49 30.64 -16.05
C VAL A 501 -10.61 30.95 -17.26
N VAL A 502 -9.44 31.54 -17.04
CA VAL A 502 -8.40 31.61 -18.08
C VAL A 502 -7.83 30.19 -18.24
N PRO A 503 -7.90 29.56 -19.43
CA PRO A 503 -7.35 28.23 -19.63
C PRO A 503 -5.85 28.23 -19.36
N ASN A 504 -5.37 27.29 -18.56
CA ASN A 504 -3.95 27.20 -18.25
C ASN A 504 -3.13 26.91 -19.51
N GLU A 505 -2.16 27.75 -19.83
CA GLU A 505 -1.09 27.38 -20.76
C GLU A 505 -0.07 26.46 -20.05
N ALA A 506 0.76 25.74 -20.81
CA ALA A 506 1.83 24.97 -20.19
C ALA A 506 3.05 25.87 -19.90
N PRO A 507 3.80 25.64 -18.81
CA PRO A 507 5.00 26.42 -18.54
C PRO A 507 6.05 26.09 -19.59
N VAL A 508 6.70 27.09 -20.19
CA VAL A 508 7.67 26.85 -21.28
C VAL A 508 9.08 26.72 -20.69
N LEU A 509 9.67 25.53 -20.77
CA LEU A 509 11.01 25.25 -20.23
C LEU A 509 12.11 25.64 -21.23
N THR A 510 13.08 26.42 -20.75
CA THR A 510 14.33 26.73 -21.46
C THR A 510 15.51 26.09 -20.73
N VAL A 511 16.09 25.08 -21.37
CA VAL A 511 17.35 24.45 -20.94
C VAL A 511 18.55 24.95 -21.77
N PRO A 512 19.78 24.92 -21.23
CA PRO A 512 20.98 25.24 -22.01
C PRO A 512 21.28 24.16 -23.06
N GLY A 513 22.18 24.47 -23.98
CA GLY A 513 22.76 23.48 -24.89
C GLY A 513 23.60 22.43 -24.15
N ALA A 514 24.18 21.48 -24.90
CA ALA A 514 25.00 20.42 -24.32
C ALA A 514 26.15 20.96 -23.45
N GLN A 515 26.30 20.36 -22.27
CA GLN A 515 27.33 20.70 -21.29
C GLN A 515 28.54 19.77 -21.43
N SER A 516 29.61 20.08 -20.69
CA SER A 516 30.79 19.23 -20.59
C SER A 516 31.32 19.26 -19.17
N ALA A 517 31.79 18.11 -18.70
CA ALA A 517 32.43 17.90 -17.41
C ALA A 517 33.63 16.97 -17.61
N ASN A 518 34.61 16.99 -16.70
CA ASN A 518 35.62 15.94 -16.61
C ASN A 518 35.13 14.80 -15.70
N SER A 519 35.79 13.64 -15.74
CA SER A 519 35.66 12.56 -14.76
C SER A 519 35.57 13.12 -13.33
N GLY A 520 34.51 12.78 -12.59
CA GLY A 520 34.31 13.19 -11.19
C GLY A 520 33.97 14.67 -10.95
N GLU A 521 33.87 15.50 -11.99
CA GLU A 521 33.60 16.94 -11.85
C GLU A 521 32.12 17.22 -11.53
N VAL A 522 31.87 18.07 -10.53
CA VAL A 522 30.55 18.67 -10.31
C VAL A 522 30.41 19.90 -11.19
N ILE A 523 29.41 19.91 -12.06
CA ILE A 523 29.00 21.08 -12.83
C ILE A 523 27.60 21.53 -12.41
N SER A 524 27.34 22.83 -12.48
CA SER A 524 25.99 23.39 -12.31
C SER A 524 25.64 24.26 -13.52
N PHE A 525 24.40 24.16 -13.97
CA PHE A 525 23.85 25.00 -15.03
C PHE A 525 22.47 25.53 -14.66
N ALA A 526 22.18 26.75 -15.10
CA ALA A 526 20.89 27.37 -14.88
C ALA A 526 19.89 26.92 -15.95
N VAL A 527 18.66 26.66 -15.50
CA VAL A 527 17.48 26.54 -16.36
C VAL A 527 16.50 27.65 -16.00
N SER A 528 15.65 28.02 -16.94
CA SER A 528 14.59 29.01 -16.71
C SER A 528 13.32 28.55 -17.39
N ALA A 529 12.18 28.83 -16.79
CA ALA A 529 10.89 28.63 -17.42
C ALA A 529 10.03 29.88 -17.28
N THR A 530 9.10 30.05 -18.21
CA THR A 530 8.12 31.13 -18.17
C THR A 530 6.75 30.55 -18.32
N ASP A 531 5.85 30.90 -17.41
CA ASP A 531 4.43 30.66 -17.57
C ASP A 531 3.72 31.87 -18.19
N ALA A 532 2.68 31.63 -18.99
CA ALA A 532 1.94 32.69 -19.67
C ALA A 532 0.86 33.33 -18.76
N ASP A 533 0.33 32.57 -17.81
CA ASP A 533 -0.73 33.00 -16.88
C ASP A 533 -0.15 33.61 -15.59
N GLY A 534 1.13 33.35 -15.30
CA GLY A 534 1.89 33.87 -14.17
C GLY A 534 1.87 32.94 -12.94
N ASP A 535 1.62 31.66 -13.14
CA ASP A 535 1.55 30.66 -12.07
C ASP A 535 2.91 30.42 -11.38
N ALA A 536 2.83 29.83 -10.17
CA ALA A 536 4.01 29.48 -9.39
C ALA A 536 4.66 28.21 -9.96
N LEU A 537 5.89 28.36 -10.45
CA LEU A 537 6.66 27.27 -11.05
C LEU A 537 7.37 26.43 -10.01
N SER A 538 7.53 25.14 -10.33
CA SER A 538 8.30 24.15 -9.57
C SER A 538 9.16 23.31 -10.51
N PHE A 539 10.42 23.06 -10.14
CA PHE A 539 11.37 22.31 -10.97
C PHE A 539 11.74 20.94 -10.38
N ALA A 540 11.88 19.94 -11.26
CA ALA A 540 12.39 18.61 -10.99
C ALA A 540 13.47 18.22 -12.00
N ALA A 541 14.39 17.33 -11.61
CA ALA A 541 15.41 16.78 -12.51
C ALA A 541 15.60 15.28 -12.29
N GLN A 542 15.90 14.55 -13.37
CA GLN A 542 16.31 13.15 -13.36
C GLN A 542 17.77 13.07 -13.82
N GLY A 543 18.60 12.38 -13.03
CA GLY A 543 20.05 12.27 -13.27
C GLY A 543 20.88 13.45 -12.74
N ALA A 544 20.26 14.41 -12.04
CA ALA A 544 20.92 15.55 -11.40
C ALA A 544 20.09 16.05 -10.21
N ASP A 545 20.71 16.78 -9.28
CA ASP A 545 20.01 17.52 -8.25
C ASP A 545 19.48 18.86 -8.81
N VAL A 546 18.38 19.37 -8.28
CA VAL A 546 17.83 20.68 -8.65
C VAL A 546 17.56 21.53 -7.41
N THR A 547 17.95 22.80 -7.48
CA THR A 547 17.58 23.84 -6.51
C THR A 547 16.71 24.87 -7.22
N ASP A 548 15.44 24.92 -6.85
CA ASP A 548 14.51 25.94 -7.30
C ASP A 548 14.84 27.30 -6.66
N ASN A 549 14.95 28.36 -7.46
CA ASN A 549 15.27 29.70 -6.97
C ASN A 549 13.99 30.50 -6.62
N GLY A 550 12.80 30.01 -6.98
CA GLY A 550 11.50 30.65 -6.70
C GLY A 550 11.18 31.89 -7.55
N ASP A 551 11.95 32.12 -8.63
CA ASP A 551 11.82 33.26 -9.55
C ASP A 551 11.60 32.85 -11.02
N GLY A 552 11.18 31.59 -11.24
CA GLY A 552 11.10 30.99 -12.57
C GLY A 552 12.44 30.48 -13.10
N THR A 553 13.49 30.46 -12.27
CA THR A 553 14.77 29.81 -12.58
C THR A 553 15.10 28.71 -11.57
N ALA A 554 15.89 27.73 -12.01
CA ALA A 554 16.46 26.73 -11.12
C ALA A 554 17.92 26.44 -11.46
N THR A 555 18.67 26.03 -10.45
CA THR A 555 20.06 25.60 -10.59
C THR A 555 20.09 24.07 -10.59
N VAL A 556 20.42 23.48 -11.73
CA VAL A 556 20.62 22.03 -11.86
C VAL A 556 22.09 21.74 -11.58
N THR A 557 22.37 20.77 -10.72
CA THR A 557 23.72 20.36 -10.32
C THR A 557 23.93 18.90 -10.64
N TYR A 558 24.89 18.63 -11.52
CA TYR A 558 25.22 17.31 -12.03
C TYR A 558 26.61 16.90 -11.54
N GLN A 559 26.67 15.76 -10.86
CA GLN A 559 27.92 15.08 -10.51
C GLN A 559 28.29 14.14 -11.66
N ALA A 560 29.37 14.44 -12.39
CA ALA A 560 29.89 13.51 -13.37
C ALA A 560 30.42 12.24 -12.67
N PRO A 561 30.18 11.04 -13.22
CA PRO A 561 30.81 9.82 -12.71
C PRO A 561 32.33 9.86 -12.90
N ASN A 562 33.05 9.12 -12.06
CA ASN A 562 34.46 8.83 -12.31
C ASN A 562 34.54 7.83 -13.48
N THR A 563 35.30 8.17 -14.52
CA THR A 563 35.41 7.32 -15.72
C THR A 563 36.76 7.52 -16.43
N ALA A 564 37.37 6.42 -16.84
CA ALA A 564 38.58 6.41 -17.66
C ALA A 564 38.33 6.81 -19.13
N THR A 565 37.09 6.68 -19.61
CA THR A 565 36.68 6.90 -21.01
C THR A 565 35.57 7.93 -21.13
N ASP A 566 35.52 8.63 -22.26
CA ASP A 566 34.47 9.62 -22.52
C ASP A 566 33.06 8.99 -22.49
N LEU A 567 32.11 9.68 -21.86
CA LEU A 567 30.69 9.30 -21.78
C LEU A 567 29.79 10.43 -22.30
N THR A 568 28.56 10.07 -22.65
CA THR A 568 27.50 11.02 -23.05
C THR A 568 26.24 10.68 -22.27
N GLU A 569 25.95 11.50 -21.26
CA GLU A 569 24.83 11.33 -20.35
C GLU A 569 23.70 12.34 -20.65
N THR A 570 22.50 12.10 -20.14
CA THR A 570 21.35 12.99 -20.30
C THR A 570 20.70 13.31 -18.97
N VAL A 571 20.58 14.60 -18.65
CA VAL A 571 19.77 15.10 -17.55
C VAL A 571 18.42 15.54 -18.10
N THR A 572 17.33 14.93 -17.63
CA THR A 572 15.96 15.39 -17.97
C THR A 572 15.53 16.39 -16.91
N VAL A 573 15.17 17.60 -17.33
CA VAL A 573 14.61 18.64 -16.47
C VAL A 573 13.13 18.78 -16.79
N THR A 574 12.30 18.83 -15.76
CA THR A 574 10.85 19.06 -15.86
C THR A 574 10.49 20.29 -15.05
N VAL A 575 9.62 21.15 -15.59
CA VAL A 575 8.98 22.23 -14.84
C VAL A 575 7.47 22.01 -14.83
N SER A 576 6.83 22.34 -13.71
CA SER A 576 5.38 22.27 -13.54
C SER A 576 4.89 23.57 -12.90
N ASP A 577 3.78 24.10 -13.41
CA ASP A 577 2.99 25.17 -12.78
C ASP A 577 2.00 24.62 -11.73
N GLY A 578 2.01 23.29 -11.54
CA GLY A 578 1.07 22.53 -10.73
C GLY A 578 0.02 21.79 -11.56
N ARG A 579 -0.47 22.38 -12.65
CA ARG A 579 -1.55 21.88 -13.53
C ARG A 579 -1.00 21.22 -14.81
N LYS A 580 -0.02 21.86 -15.46
CA LYS A 580 0.66 21.42 -16.69
C LYS A 580 2.18 21.45 -16.47
N SER A 581 2.88 20.72 -17.33
CA SER A 581 4.33 20.60 -17.28
C SER A 581 4.96 20.56 -18.66
N ASP A 582 6.22 20.95 -18.72
CA ASP A 582 7.11 20.83 -19.88
C ASP A 582 8.43 20.19 -19.43
N ALA A 583 9.05 19.43 -20.34
CA ALA A 583 10.22 18.64 -20.04
C ALA A 583 11.23 18.65 -21.20
N ALA A 584 12.49 18.92 -20.87
CA ALA A 584 13.57 19.04 -21.84
C ALA A 584 14.85 18.37 -21.32
N THR A 585 15.68 17.88 -22.24
CA THR A 585 16.91 17.14 -21.91
C THR A 585 18.15 17.97 -22.18
N VAL A 586 19.10 17.92 -21.24
CA VAL A 586 20.46 18.47 -21.38
C VAL A 586 21.42 17.31 -21.51
N VAL A 587 22.15 17.27 -22.63
CA VAL A 587 23.24 16.32 -22.84
C VAL A 587 24.48 16.78 -22.07
N VAL A 588 25.11 15.91 -21.30
CA VAL A 588 26.40 16.18 -20.64
C VAL A 588 27.45 15.25 -21.23
N ASN A 589 28.49 15.84 -21.83
CA ASN A 589 29.63 15.08 -22.35
C ASN A 589 30.70 15.01 -21.25
N VAL A 590 30.90 13.83 -20.67
CA VAL A 590 31.92 13.61 -19.63
C VAL A 590 33.20 13.20 -20.33
N THR A 591 34.26 13.99 -20.17
CA THR A 591 35.60 13.66 -20.68
C THR A 591 36.28 12.72 -19.69
N GLY A 592 36.67 11.54 -20.14
CA GLY A 592 37.33 10.55 -19.30
C GLY A 592 38.72 11.03 -18.87
N SER A 593 39.15 10.63 -17.67
CA SER A 593 40.48 10.99 -17.15
C SER A 593 41.63 10.40 -17.99
N GLY A 594 41.34 9.39 -18.83
CA GLY A 594 42.34 8.63 -19.58
C GLY A 594 43.15 7.65 -18.74
N VAL A 595 42.82 7.53 -17.45
CA VAL A 595 43.44 6.63 -16.47
C VAL A 595 42.32 5.81 -15.84
N VAL A 596 42.55 4.54 -15.53
CA VAL A 596 41.68 3.84 -14.58
C VAL A 596 41.93 4.48 -13.22
N GLU A 597 40.97 5.26 -12.73
CA GLU A 597 41.02 5.84 -11.39
C GLU A 597 40.58 4.78 -10.39
N ASN A 598 41.37 4.62 -9.32
CA ASN A 598 41.17 3.62 -8.28
C ASN A 598 39.86 3.85 -7.53
N THR A 599 38.99 2.85 -7.49
CA THR A 599 37.74 2.88 -6.72
C THR A 599 38.01 2.33 -5.31
N PRO A 600 37.83 3.12 -4.24
CA PRO A 600 38.12 2.64 -2.89
C PRO A 600 37.32 1.37 -2.52
N PRO A 601 37.94 0.39 -1.83
CA PRO A 601 37.30 -0.88 -1.52
C PRO A 601 36.16 -0.71 -0.54
N GLU A 602 35.05 -1.40 -0.78
CA GLU A 602 33.92 -1.45 0.15
C GLU A 602 34.18 -2.48 1.26
N LEU A 603 33.79 -2.15 2.51
CA LEU A 603 33.92 -3.03 3.67
C LEU A 603 32.58 -3.33 4.33
N THR A 604 32.17 -4.59 4.30
CA THR A 604 31.04 -5.11 5.06
C THR A 604 31.52 -5.70 6.39
N ALA A 605 31.03 -5.12 7.49
CA ALA A 605 31.28 -5.59 8.86
C ALA A 605 30.01 -5.41 9.73
N PRO A 606 29.77 -6.27 10.75
CA PRO A 606 28.64 -6.09 11.66
C PRO A 606 28.82 -4.85 12.55
N ALA A 607 27.75 -4.13 12.87
CA ALA A 607 27.83 -2.95 13.75
C ALA A 607 28.23 -3.29 15.19
N SER A 608 27.80 -4.45 15.70
CA SER A 608 28.15 -4.94 17.04
C SER A 608 28.02 -6.45 17.17
N LEU A 609 28.65 -7.03 18.19
CA LEU A 609 28.43 -8.41 18.62
C LEU A 609 28.64 -8.56 20.14
N ASP A 610 28.05 -9.59 20.73
CA ASP A 610 28.16 -9.90 22.16
C ASP A 610 29.07 -11.12 22.39
N VAL A 611 29.84 -11.09 23.48
CA VAL A 611 30.78 -12.16 23.90
C VAL A 611 30.88 -12.18 25.43
N ASN A 612 31.18 -13.33 26.07
CA ASN A 612 31.43 -13.34 27.52
C ASN A 612 32.87 -12.97 27.85
N ALA A 613 33.11 -12.44 29.03
CA ALA A 613 34.44 -12.06 29.50
C ALA A 613 35.35 -13.29 29.67
N GLY A 614 36.47 -13.31 28.94
CA GLY A 614 37.38 -14.46 28.86
C GLY A 614 37.23 -15.29 27.57
N ASP A 615 36.13 -15.15 26.84
CA ASP A 615 35.96 -15.73 25.51
C ASP A 615 36.66 -14.88 24.43
N THR A 616 36.85 -15.45 23.24
CA THR A 616 37.40 -14.73 22.07
C THR A 616 36.28 -14.26 21.15
N ALA A 617 36.14 -12.94 21.00
CA ALA A 617 35.19 -12.33 20.08
C ALA A 617 35.63 -12.61 18.63
N THR A 618 34.69 -13.01 17.76
CA THR A 618 34.99 -13.38 16.37
C THR A 618 34.17 -12.51 15.42
N ILE A 619 34.82 -11.55 14.77
CA ILE A 619 34.21 -10.66 13.78
C ILE A 619 34.49 -11.23 12.39
N ASN A 620 33.45 -11.58 11.65
CA ASN A 620 33.56 -11.91 10.23
C ASN A 620 33.35 -10.65 9.40
N VAL A 621 34.25 -10.38 8.46
CA VAL A 621 34.16 -9.26 7.53
C VAL A 621 34.39 -9.72 6.09
N SER A 622 33.80 -9.02 5.15
CA SER A 622 34.02 -9.19 3.71
C SER A 622 34.21 -7.84 3.06
N ALA A 623 35.07 -7.79 2.04
CA ALA A 623 35.32 -6.61 1.26
C ALA A 623 35.15 -6.90 -0.23
N SER A 624 34.95 -5.84 -1.01
CA SER A 624 34.84 -5.88 -2.47
C SER A 624 35.52 -4.66 -3.06
N ASP A 625 35.94 -4.80 -4.30
CA ASP A 625 36.71 -3.79 -5.03
C ASP A 625 36.20 -3.77 -6.47
N ALA A 626 35.91 -2.59 -7.02
CA ALA A 626 35.33 -2.48 -8.36
C ALA A 626 36.37 -2.75 -9.45
N ASP A 627 37.63 -2.37 -9.20
CA ASP A 627 38.77 -2.54 -10.10
C ASP A 627 39.40 -3.94 -10.00
N ASN A 628 39.01 -4.70 -8.96
CA ASN A 628 39.48 -6.05 -8.60
C ASN A 628 40.92 -6.05 -8.06
N ASP A 629 41.31 -4.96 -7.39
CA ASP A 629 42.62 -4.82 -6.79
C ASP A 629 42.84 -5.69 -5.54
N ALA A 630 44.12 -5.83 -5.15
CA ALA A 630 44.57 -6.82 -4.18
C ALA A 630 44.35 -6.37 -2.73
N LEU A 631 43.17 -6.68 -2.17
CA LEU A 631 42.76 -6.20 -0.85
C LEU A 631 43.56 -6.77 0.33
N THR A 632 43.90 -5.90 1.27
CA THR A 632 44.51 -6.21 2.56
C THR A 632 43.60 -5.75 3.70
N ILE A 633 43.21 -6.66 4.59
CA ILE A 633 42.33 -6.36 5.74
C ILE A 633 43.16 -6.32 7.04
N THR A 634 42.95 -5.29 7.85
CA THR A 634 43.59 -5.07 9.15
C THR A 634 42.57 -4.71 10.22
N ALA A 635 42.93 -4.83 11.49
CA ALA A 635 42.09 -4.45 12.62
C ALA A 635 42.90 -3.73 13.70
N SER A 636 42.26 -2.80 14.42
CA SER A 636 42.90 -2.02 15.50
C SER A 636 43.27 -2.86 16.74
N VAL A 637 42.56 -3.98 16.95
CA VAL A 637 42.77 -4.93 18.06
C VAL A 637 42.45 -6.34 17.56
N GLY A 638 43.16 -7.35 18.08
CA GLY A 638 42.98 -8.76 17.74
C GLY A 638 43.91 -9.29 16.65
N THR A 639 43.72 -10.54 16.26
CA THR A 639 44.45 -11.18 15.15
C THR A 639 43.54 -11.34 13.93
N VAL A 640 44.03 -10.95 12.76
CA VAL A 640 43.30 -11.05 11.49
C VAL A 640 43.75 -12.30 10.72
N VAL A 641 42.81 -13.15 10.32
CA VAL A 641 43.03 -14.27 9.40
C VAL A 641 42.23 -14.00 8.13
N GLN A 642 42.91 -13.50 7.10
CA GLN A 642 42.31 -13.21 5.79
C GLN A 642 42.35 -14.42 4.86
N THR A 643 41.29 -14.65 4.09
CA THR A 643 41.17 -15.68 3.05
C THR A 643 40.45 -15.07 1.84
N GLY A 644 41.22 -14.67 0.81
CA GLY A 644 40.69 -13.87 -0.29
C GLY A 644 40.19 -12.51 0.21
N ASN A 645 39.03 -12.07 -0.26
CA ASN A 645 38.45 -10.77 0.13
C ASN A 645 37.60 -10.85 1.42
N ALA A 646 37.70 -11.93 2.19
CA ALA A 646 37.06 -12.06 3.50
C ALA A 646 38.10 -12.26 4.60
N ALA A 647 37.80 -11.82 5.82
CA ALA A 647 38.67 -12.05 6.97
C ALA A 647 37.88 -12.34 8.24
N VAL A 648 38.53 -13.09 9.14
CA VAL A 648 38.08 -13.33 10.50
C VAL A 648 39.01 -12.56 11.44
N VAL A 649 38.45 -11.63 12.22
CA VAL A 649 39.18 -10.90 13.27
C VAL A 649 38.84 -11.53 14.62
N SER A 650 39.85 -12.09 15.28
CA SER A 650 39.73 -12.72 16.59
C SER A 650 40.27 -11.79 17.67
N VAL A 651 39.39 -11.31 18.56
CA VAL A 651 39.71 -10.36 19.62
C VAL A 651 39.58 -11.07 20.97
N PRO A 652 40.69 -11.42 21.64
CA PRO A 652 40.62 -12.01 22.97
C PRO A 652 40.07 -10.99 23.97
N THR A 653 39.18 -11.42 24.86
CA THR A 653 38.66 -10.58 25.95
C THR A 653 39.24 -11.01 27.29
N GLU A 654 39.45 -10.05 28.19
CA GLU A 654 39.90 -10.33 29.55
C GLU A 654 38.75 -10.88 30.40
N VAL A 655 39.06 -11.75 31.36
CA VAL A 655 38.09 -12.22 32.35
C VAL A 655 37.68 -11.06 33.26
N SER A 656 36.39 -10.81 33.38
CA SER A 656 35.81 -9.68 34.10
C SER A 656 34.46 -10.08 34.70
N THR A 657 34.12 -9.51 35.86
CA THR A 657 32.79 -9.61 36.49
C THR A 657 31.90 -8.39 36.19
N VAL A 658 32.40 -7.46 35.35
CA VAL A 658 31.72 -6.23 34.96
C VAL A 658 31.67 -6.15 33.43
N ASP A 659 30.48 -5.84 32.90
CA ASP A 659 30.27 -5.60 31.46
C ASP A 659 31.18 -4.47 30.95
N SER A 660 31.77 -4.66 29.77
CA SER A 660 32.63 -3.68 29.11
C SER A 660 32.45 -3.72 27.59
N THR A 661 33.05 -2.77 26.88
CA THR A 661 32.94 -2.68 25.41
C THR A 661 34.30 -2.45 24.78
N ILE A 662 34.63 -3.19 23.72
CA ILE A 662 35.84 -3.01 22.92
C ILE A 662 35.42 -2.50 21.53
N SER A 663 35.88 -1.31 21.13
CA SER A 663 35.69 -0.79 19.78
C SER A 663 36.81 -1.29 18.86
N VAL A 664 36.45 -2.09 17.86
CA VAL A 664 37.38 -2.69 16.91
C VAL A 664 37.19 -2.02 15.56
N VAL A 665 38.16 -1.21 15.13
CA VAL A 665 38.16 -0.60 13.80
C VAL A 665 38.78 -1.60 12.84
N VAL A 666 37.98 -2.14 11.94
CA VAL A 666 38.45 -2.96 10.82
C VAL A 666 38.66 -2.04 9.63
N THR A 667 39.79 -2.18 8.94
CA THR A 667 40.15 -1.36 7.76
C THR A 667 40.58 -2.28 6.62
N VAL A 668 40.03 -2.06 5.43
CA VAL A 668 40.50 -2.68 4.18
C VAL A 668 41.16 -1.63 3.30
N THR A 669 42.23 -2.02 2.60
CA THR A 669 42.94 -1.19 1.62
C THR A 669 43.31 -2.01 0.40
N ASP A 670 43.25 -1.39 -0.77
CA ASP A 670 43.74 -1.87 -2.07
C ASP A 670 45.26 -1.59 -2.27
N GLY A 671 45.85 -0.74 -1.41
CA GLY A 671 47.23 -0.25 -1.50
C GLY A 671 47.36 1.23 -1.91
N VAL A 672 46.25 1.87 -2.30
CA VAL A 672 46.10 3.28 -2.69
C VAL A 672 45.13 3.99 -1.72
N ASP A 673 43.89 3.49 -1.61
CA ASP A 673 42.81 3.99 -0.77
C ASP A 673 42.40 2.96 0.30
N SER A 674 41.44 3.34 1.16
CA SER A 674 40.97 2.46 2.24
C SER A 674 39.57 2.82 2.74
N ALA A 675 38.80 1.80 3.12
CA ALA A 675 37.56 1.96 3.89
C ALA A 675 37.70 1.32 5.28
N SER A 676 36.97 1.87 6.25
CA SER A 676 36.99 1.35 7.63
C SER A 676 35.59 1.29 8.23
N SER A 677 35.38 0.33 9.12
CA SER A 677 34.14 0.16 9.89
C SER A 677 34.48 -0.14 11.34
N THR A 678 33.70 0.41 12.27
CA THR A 678 33.90 0.21 13.71
C THR A 678 32.88 -0.80 14.23
N VAL A 679 33.36 -1.96 14.66
CA VAL A 679 32.55 -3.00 15.29
C VAL A 679 32.61 -2.83 16.80
N THR A 680 31.46 -2.74 17.46
CA THR A 680 31.40 -2.71 18.93
C THR A 680 31.25 -4.11 19.50
N VAL A 681 32.28 -4.61 20.17
CA VAL A 681 32.24 -5.89 20.89
C VAL A 681 31.77 -5.63 22.32
N ASN A 682 30.57 -6.08 22.68
CA ASN A 682 30.06 -6.02 24.04
C ASN A 682 30.54 -7.25 24.81
N VAL A 683 31.38 -7.04 25.83
CA VAL A 683 31.93 -8.09 26.66
C VAL A 683 31.12 -8.18 27.95
N LYS A 684 30.38 -9.27 28.12
CA LYS A 684 29.51 -9.51 29.27
C LYS A 684 30.30 -10.11 30.44
N GLY A 685 30.22 -9.48 31.61
CA GLY A 685 30.90 -9.97 32.81
C GLY A 685 30.29 -11.25 33.36
N ASP A 686 31.12 -12.19 33.80
CA ASP A 686 30.64 -13.44 34.40
C ASP A 686 30.17 -13.21 35.85
N SER A 687 29.00 -13.74 36.19
CA SER A 687 28.29 -13.47 37.44
C SER A 687 28.08 -14.73 38.28
N GLY A 688 29.19 -15.38 38.66
CA GLY A 688 29.24 -16.46 39.65
C GLY A 688 29.89 -16.01 40.97
N PRO A 689 29.41 -16.46 42.14
CA PRO A 689 30.00 -16.11 43.43
C PRO A 689 31.32 -16.87 43.66
N VAL A 690 32.41 -16.13 43.78
CA VAL A 690 33.75 -16.65 44.10
C VAL A 690 33.92 -16.79 45.62
N ASP A 691 34.41 -17.96 46.07
CA ASP A 691 34.91 -18.25 47.43
C ASP A 691 34.09 -17.69 48.61
N SER A 692 32.83 -18.12 48.74
CA SER A 692 32.01 -17.85 49.93
C SER A 692 31.86 -19.07 50.84
N ASN A 693 31.53 -18.83 52.11
CA ASN A 693 31.04 -19.89 53.00
C ASN A 693 29.77 -20.52 52.41
N TRP A 694 29.56 -21.81 52.67
CA TRP A 694 28.34 -22.50 52.23
C TRP A 694 27.07 -21.90 52.86
N ASP A 695 26.17 -21.42 52.00
CA ASP A 695 24.81 -20.95 52.30
C ASP A 695 23.78 -22.01 51.86
N PRO A 696 22.90 -22.51 52.76
CA PRO A 696 21.87 -23.52 52.43
C PRO A 696 20.76 -23.00 51.49
N SER A 697 20.63 -21.69 51.31
CA SER A 697 19.65 -21.08 50.40
C SER A 697 20.21 -20.83 48.99
N ALA A 698 21.54 -20.83 48.84
CA ALA A 698 22.19 -20.66 47.55
C ALA A 698 22.11 -21.94 46.69
N ILE A 699 22.08 -21.74 45.38
CA ILE A 699 22.14 -22.81 44.37
C ILE A 699 23.60 -22.94 43.94
N TYR A 700 24.12 -24.18 43.95
CA TYR A 700 25.46 -24.53 43.49
C TYR A 700 25.37 -25.47 42.30
N ASN A 701 26.23 -25.28 41.31
CA ASN A 701 26.36 -26.08 40.10
C ASN A 701 27.62 -26.97 40.15
N THR A 702 27.80 -27.85 39.16
CA THR A 702 29.02 -28.65 39.02
C THR A 702 30.26 -27.76 38.96
N GLY A 703 31.22 -27.99 39.86
CA GLY A 703 32.48 -27.25 39.93
C GLY A 703 32.48 -26.10 40.94
N ASP A 704 31.32 -25.68 41.45
CA ASP A 704 31.22 -24.60 42.43
C ASP A 704 31.94 -24.97 43.74
N LYS A 705 32.63 -23.99 44.33
CA LYS A 705 33.43 -24.16 45.54
C LYS A 705 32.83 -23.41 46.71
N VAL A 706 32.89 -24.04 47.89
CA VAL A 706 32.48 -23.44 49.16
C VAL A 706 33.46 -23.81 50.27
N VAL A 707 33.60 -22.92 51.25
CA VAL A 707 34.25 -23.25 52.52
C VAL A 707 33.19 -23.62 53.56
N HIS A 708 33.33 -24.79 54.19
CA HIS A 708 32.49 -25.19 55.31
C HIS A 708 33.33 -25.80 56.43
N ASN A 709 33.12 -25.35 57.66
CA ASN A 709 33.92 -25.74 58.84
C ASN A 709 35.46 -25.66 58.63
N GLY A 710 35.93 -24.74 57.78
CA GLY A 710 37.35 -24.53 57.49
C GLY A 710 37.95 -25.49 56.46
N VAL A 711 37.13 -26.30 55.77
CA VAL A 711 37.55 -27.17 54.67
C VAL A 711 36.87 -26.69 53.38
N GLU A 712 37.62 -26.67 52.28
CA GLU A 712 37.09 -26.36 50.94
C GLU A 712 36.42 -27.62 50.35
N TYR A 713 35.23 -27.45 49.80
CA TYR A 713 34.48 -28.49 49.11
C TYR A 713 34.08 -28.03 47.70
N THR A 714 34.13 -28.95 46.74
CA THR A 714 33.69 -28.75 45.35
C THR A 714 32.42 -29.56 45.06
N ALA A 715 31.37 -28.90 44.57
CA ALA A 715 30.13 -29.53 44.13
C ALA A 715 30.36 -30.39 42.88
N GLN A 716 29.89 -31.63 42.91
CA GLN A 716 30.02 -32.58 41.79
C GLN A 716 28.86 -32.47 40.78
N TRP A 717 27.71 -31.96 41.22
CA TRP A 717 26.54 -31.66 40.41
C TRP A 717 25.66 -30.61 41.10
N TRP A 718 24.60 -30.18 40.42
CA TRP A 718 23.64 -29.21 40.93
C TRP A 718 23.11 -29.58 42.32
N THR A 719 23.12 -28.65 43.27
CA THR A 719 22.55 -28.83 44.61
C THR A 719 22.08 -27.50 45.23
N GLN A 720 21.13 -27.59 46.16
CA GLN A 720 20.66 -26.49 47.00
C GLN A 720 20.28 -27.07 48.36
N GLY A 721 20.84 -26.53 49.46
CA GLY A 721 20.52 -26.94 50.82
C GLY A 721 21.15 -28.24 51.32
N GLU A 722 21.91 -28.99 50.52
CA GLU A 722 22.66 -30.17 50.98
C GLU A 722 24.04 -29.78 51.55
N GLU A 723 24.37 -30.25 52.75
CA GLU A 723 25.52 -29.77 53.54
C GLU A 723 26.87 -30.42 53.14
N PRO A 724 27.94 -29.62 52.93
CA PRO A 724 29.29 -30.13 52.64
C PRO A 724 29.87 -30.99 53.76
N GLY A 725 30.56 -32.07 53.39
CA GLY A 725 31.10 -33.04 54.35
C GLY A 725 30.08 -34.06 54.87
N VAL A 726 28.78 -33.90 54.55
CA VAL A 726 27.72 -34.87 54.87
C VAL A 726 27.11 -35.46 53.60
N ALA A 727 26.76 -34.62 52.62
CA ALA A 727 26.16 -35.06 51.36
C ALA A 727 27.19 -35.43 50.30
N ALA A 728 26.92 -36.50 49.54
CA ALA A 728 27.84 -37.06 48.54
C ALA A 728 28.08 -36.16 47.31
N VAL A 729 27.31 -35.07 47.16
CA VAL A 729 27.53 -34.05 46.13
C VAL A 729 28.78 -33.19 46.39
N TRP A 730 29.33 -33.20 47.60
CA TRP A 730 30.49 -32.38 47.99
C TRP A 730 31.76 -33.22 48.17
N VAL A 731 32.81 -32.87 47.44
CA VAL A 731 34.15 -33.48 47.57
C VAL A 731 35.11 -32.49 48.21
N ALA A 732 35.74 -32.89 49.33
CA ALA A 732 36.74 -32.06 50.02
C ALA A 732 38.05 -31.97 49.22
N ALA A 733 38.68 -30.79 49.22
CA ALA A 733 40.02 -30.62 48.67
C ALA A 733 41.06 -31.33 49.57
N ASP A 734 41.99 -32.07 48.94
CA ASP A 734 43.12 -32.69 49.64
C ASP A 734 44.27 -31.67 49.78
N ASP A 735 44.56 -31.24 51.00
CA ASP A 735 45.53 -30.18 51.29
C ASP A 735 47.01 -30.64 51.25
N GLY A 736 47.25 -31.91 50.92
CA GLY A 736 48.60 -32.47 50.78
C GLY A 736 49.39 -32.57 52.10
N THR A 737 48.76 -32.31 53.25
CA THR A 737 49.42 -32.44 54.55
C THR A 737 49.30 -33.86 55.10
N THR A 738 50.40 -34.41 55.63
CA THR A 738 50.41 -35.71 56.31
C THR A 738 49.72 -35.58 57.68
N LYS A 739 48.51 -36.14 57.81
CA LYS A 739 47.67 -36.03 59.02
C LYS A 739 47.87 -37.21 59.97
N GLU A 740 47.48 -37.07 61.23
CA GLU A 740 47.54 -38.17 62.22
C GLU A 740 46.74 -39.40 61.76
N TRP A 741 47.26 -40.58 62.08
CA TRP A 741 46.71 -41.87 61.69
C TRP A 741 45.43 -42.17 62.48
N SER A 742 44.42 -42.61 61.74
CA SER A 742 43.10 -42.99 62.24
C SER A 742 42.74 -44.38 61.78
N ALA A 743 42.29 -45.23 62.71
CA ALA A 743 41.88 -46.61 62.44
C ALA A 743 40.67 -46.70 61.49
N ASP A 744 39.80 -45.68 61.51
CA ASP A 744 38.57 -45.65 60.71
C ASP A 744 38.76 -45.05 59.31
N LYS A 745 39.93 -44.50 59.01
CA LYS A 745 40.30 -44.00 57.68
C LYS A 745 40.90 -45.13 56.83
N VAL A 746 40.51 -45.16 55.56
CA VAL A 746 41.14 -45.98 54.52
C VAL A 746 42.36 -45.24 53.97
N TYR A 747 43.46 -45.97 53.79
CA TYR A 747 44.69 -45.47 53.16
C TYR A 747 45.04 -46.38 51.99
N ASN A 748 45.38 -45.78 50.85
CA ASN A 748 45.83 -46.46 49.64
C ASN A 748 47.36 -46.52 49.59
N GLY A 749 47.89 -47.39 48.72
CA GLY A 749 49.34 -47.47 48.49
C GLY A 749 49.89 -46.14 47.95
N GLY A 750 50.69 -45.45 48.75
CA GLY A 750 51.15 -44.09 48.47
C GLY A 750 50.81 -43.09 49.58
N ASP A 751 49.69 -43.29 50.28
CA ASP A 751 49.16 -42.34 51.27
C ASP A 751 50.07 -42.25 52.50
N THR A 752 50.13 -41.08 53.13
CA THR A 752 50.94 -40.83 54.33
C THR A 752 50.09 -40.52 55.56
N ALA A 753 50.56 -40.94 56.73
CA ALA A 753 49.97 -40.60 58.02
C ALA A 753 51.05 -40.47 59.11
N ILE A 754 50.83 -39.61 60.11
CA ILE A 754 51.66 -39.52 61.31
C ILE A 754 51.10 -40.49 62.36
N TYR A 755 51.93 -41.29 63.02
CA TYR A 755 51.51 -42.08 64.17
C TYR A 755 52.57 -41.97 65.27
N GLN A 756 52.13 -41.54 66.46
CA GLN A 756 53.02 -41.25 67.61
C GLN A 756 54.15 -40.27 67.27
N GLY A 757 53.86 -39.25 66.44
CA GLY A 757 54.83 -38.24 66.02
C GLY A 757 55.84 -38.68 64.94
N VAL A 758 55.65 -39.88 64.36
CA VAL A 758 56.50 -40.42 63.29
C VAL A 758 55.68 -40.57 62.01
N ALA A 759 56.22 -40.14 60.87
CA ALA A 759 55.54 -40.28 59.58
C ALA A 759 55.69 -41.70 59.02
N TYR A 760 54.59 -42.21 58.45
CA TYR A 760 54.52 -43.49 57.78
C TYR A 760 53.82 -43.34 56.43
N LYS A 761 54.19 -44.21 55.50
CA LYS A 761 53.57 -44.37 54.19
C LYS A 761 52.92 -45.74 54.07
N ALA A 762 51.73 -45.81 53.51
CA ALA A 762 51.07 -47.07 53.21
C ALA A 762 51.69 -47.68 51.94
N LYS A 763 52.19 -48.92 52.02
CA LYS A 763 52.77 -49.64 50.88
C LYS A 763 51.70 -50.18 49.93
N TRP A 764 50.50 -50.41 50.45
CA TRP A 764 49.29 -50.85 49.73
C TRP A 764 48.05 -50.48 50.56
N TRP A 765 46.86 -50.80 50.05
CA TRP A 765 45.59 -50.52 50.71
C TRP A 765 45.51 -51.08 52.15
N THR A 766 45.10 -50.26 53.11
CA THR A 766 44.87 -50.67 54.51
C THR A 766 43.78 -49.84 55.18
N LYS A 767 43.09 -50.43 56.17
CA LYS A 767 42.18 -49.77 57.09
C LYS A 767 42.30 -50.43 58.46
N GLY A 768 42.55 -49.64 59.51
CA GLY A 768 42.65 -50.13 60.89
C GLY A 768 43.98 -50.78 61.30
N ASP A 769 44.87 -51.13 60.37
CA ASP A 769 46.20 -51.65 60.74
C ASP A 769 47.10 -50.53 61.29
N VAL A 770 47.63 -50.72 62.50
CA VAL A 770 48.44 -49.72 63.20
C VAL A 770 49.87 -49.64 62.63
N PRO A 771 50.41 -48.44 62.37
CA PRO A 771 51.80 -48.27 61.94
C PRO A 771 52.84 -48.75 62.96
N GLY A 772 54.01 -49.18 62.48
CA GLY A 772 55.16 -49.60 63.31
C GLY A 772 55.43 -51.11 63.38
N SER A 773 54.62 -51.97 62.75
CA SER A 773 54.91 -53.41 62.63
C SER A 773 55.88 -53.70 61.48
N ALA A 774 56.95 -54.46 61.77
CA ALA A 774 58.01 -54.79 60.79
C ALA A 774 57.52 -55.55 59.53
N TYR A 775 56.36 -56.20 59.60
CA TYR A 775 55.71 -56.90 58.49
C TYR A 775 54.32 -56.33 58.14
N GLY A 776 53.96 -55.16 58.68
CA GLY A 776 52.68 -54.50 58.44
C GLY A 776 52.61 -53.75 57.10
N PRO A 777 51.44 -53.19 56.75
CA PRO A 777 51.23 -52.45 55.49
C PRO A 777 51.93 -51.07 55.46
N TRP A 778 52.42 -50.60 56.60
CA TRP A 778 53.10 -49.32 56.74
C TRP A 778 54.63 -49.45 56.61
N GLU A 779 55.26 -48.48 55.96
CA GLU A 779 56.70 -48.21 56.04
C GLU A 779 56.93 -46.86 56.71
N GLN A 780 57.97 -46.75 57.55
CA GLN A 780 58.36 -45.48 58.13
C GLN A 780 59.12 -44.65 57.09
N ILE A 781 58.86 -43.35 57.03
CA ILE A 781 59.50 -42.39 56.10
C ILE A 781 60.24 -41.28 56.84
#